data_AF-A0A8C6VF81-F1
#
_entry.id   AF-A0A8C6VF81-F1
#
_cell.length_a   1.000
_cell.length_b   1.000
_cell.length_c   1.000
_cell.angle_alpha   90.00
_cell.angle_beta   90.00
_cell.angle_gamma   90.00
#
_symmetry.space_group_name_H-M   'P 1'
#
loop_
_entity.id
_entity.type
_entity.pdbx_description
1 polymer ?
#
loop_
_entity_poly.entity_id
_entity_poly.type
_entity_poly.pdbx_seq_one_letter_code
_entity_poly.pdbx_strand_id
1 'polypeptide(L)'
;REEKENKYSFQVSFLYLIILFKIIYQCALMGDILLIYFKNFATQPVSIHPQSAVYNKWSEGSSYSDGTFDMERLDDAVPPGQSFKYVWNITAEIGPKKADPPCLTYAYYSHVNMVRDFNSGLIGALLICKEGNKMCKEAKLFNREYVLMFSVFDESKNWYKKPSLQYTINGFANGTLPDVQACAYDHISWHLIGMSSSPEIFSVHFNGQTLEQNHYKVSTINLVGGASVTANMSVSRTGKWLISSLVAKHLQDCGNPDTLRKLSIKELRMIKSWEYFIAAEEITWDYAPEIPSSYLDNFSNFIGKKYKKAVFRQYKDSSFTKPTYAIWPKERGILGPVIRAEVRDTISIVFKNRASRPYSIYVHGVSVSKDAEGAVYPSDHKGWLGIISTFPLCCFLITCACLIYNICKFLKIHSFSPLQIFHILSQVRSRPAKTTFKKAIFRSYLDDTFQTPSTGGEYEKHLGILGPIIRAEVDDVIQVQFRNLASRPYSLHAHGLLYEKSSEGRITKRSGPTDNTEICKSWAYYSGVNPEKDIHSGLIGPILICQKGMIDNYNWPIDIREFVLFFMVFDEERSWYFEKSDKRTHAEKLIGVQSLNLQYSINGIPYQLQGLKMYKDENVHWHLLNMGGPKDIHVVNFHGQTFIEEGREDNQLGVLPLLPGK
;
A
#
# COMPACT_ATOMS: atom_id res chain seq x y z
N ARG A 1 12.13 -31.58 40.35
CA ARG A 1 10.96 -31.21 39.52
C ARG A 1 10.94 -29.68 39.54
N GLU A 2 11.85 -29.07 38.80
CA GLU A 2 11.95 -27.61 38.64
C GLU A 2 11.58 -27.32 37.18
N GLU A 3 10.47 -26.63 36.97
CA GLU A 3 10.11 -26.05 35.68
C GLU A 3 11.09 -24.93 35.38
N LYS A 4 11.97 -25.15 34.40
CA LYS A 4 12.79 -24.08 33.81
C LYS A 4 11.89 -23.21 32.93
N GLU A 5 11.35 -22.14 33.49
CA GLU A 5 10.89 -20.98 32.70
C GLU A 5 12.10 -20.38 31.96
N ASN A 6 12.11 -20.48 30.63
CA ASN A 6 13.09 -19.77 29.80
C ASN A 6 12.77 -18.27 29.80
N LYS A 7 13.36 -17.51 30.72
CA LYS A 7 13.33 -16.04 30.71
C LYS A 7 14.42 -15.48 29.82
N TYR A 8 14.04 -14.86 28.72
CA TYR A 8 14.94 -14.05 27.90
C TYR A 8 15.00 -12.61 28.46
N SER A 9 16.18 -12.15 28.85
CA SER A 9 16.43 -10.78 29.35
C SER A 9 17.32 -10.05 28.35
N PHE A 10 16.80 -8.98 27.71
CA PHE A 10 17.56 -8.14 26.80
C PHE A 10 17.56 -6.69 27.26
N GLN A 11 18.76 -6.11 27.33
CA GLN A 11 19.00 -4.73 27.75
C GLN A 11 19.19 -3.87 26.50
N VAL A 12 18.21 -3.01 26.17
CA VAL A 12 18.29 -2.11 25.00
C VAL A 12 19.00 -0.82 25.43
N SER A 13 20.32 -0.79 25.25
CA SER A 13 21.14 0.41 25.51
C SER A 13 21.28 1.25 24.25
N PHE A 14 20.53 2.35 24.14
CA PHE A 14 20.73 3.37 23.11
C PHE A 14 21.94 4.24 23.47
N LEU A 15 23.14 3.77 23.14
CA LEU A 15 24.38 4.55 23.25
C LEU A 15 24.71 5.17 21.89
N TYR A 16 24.76 6.50 21.79
CA TYR A 16 25.54 7.30 20.81
C TYR A 16 25.81 6.66 19.42
N LEU A 17 24.77 6.17 18.74
CA LEU A 17 24.89 5.45 17.47
C LEU A 17 24.14 6.14 16.32
N ILE A 18 24.24 7.47 16.27
CA ILE A 18 23.73 8.30 15.17
C ILE A 18 24.39 7.95 13.80
N ILE A 19 25.40 7.08 13.77
CA ILE A 19 26.20 6.78 12.56
C ILE A 19 26.09 5.30 12.09
N LEU A 20 25.52 4.38 12.87
CA LEU A 20 25.19 3.03 12.37
C LEU A 20 23.73 2.72 12.69
N PHE A 21 22.82 3.02 11.77
CA PHE A 21 21.46 2.48 11.77
C PHE A 21 21.51 0.94 11.59
N LYS A 22 21.91 0.21 12.65
CA LYS A 22 21.60 -1.21 12.77
C LYS A 22 20.15 -1.28 13.22
N ILE A 23 19.27 -1.73 12.32
CA ILE A 23 17.90 -2.09 12.70
C ILE A 23 18.00 -3.12 13.82
N ILE A 24 17.47 -2.77 14.98
CA ILE A 24 17.25 -3.73 16.05
C ILE A 24 16.05 -4.56 15.58
N TYR A 25 16.29 -5.84 15.32
CA TYR A 25 15.23 -6.80 15.05
C TYR A 25 15.11 -7.74 16.23
N GLN A 26 13.88 -8.00 16.64
CA GLN A 26 13.56 -8.94 17.71
C GLN A 26 12.81 -10.13 17.11
N CYS A 27 13.26 -11.35 17.40
CA CYS A 27 12.58 -12.59 17.01
C CYS A 27 11.87 -13.16 18.22
N ALA A 28 10.67 -13.67 18.02
CA ALA A 28 9.87 -14.23 19.09
C ALA A 28 9.01 -15.39 18.60
N LEU A 29 8.91 -16.45 19.40
CA LEU A 29 8.09 -17.62 19.07
C LEU A 29 6.70 -17.50 19.71
N MET A 30 5.72 -18.17 19.11
CA MET A 30 4.40 -18.35 19.72
C MET A 30 4.54 -19.02 21.10
N GLY A 31 3.91 -18.42 22.12
CA GLY A 31 4.00 -18.84 23.52
C GLY A 31 5.11 -18.15 24.32
N ASP A 32 6.00 -17.37 23.68
CA ASP A 32 7.04 -16.64 24.39
C ASP A 32 6.51 -15.36 25.05
N ILE A 33 7.09 -15.01 26.21
CA ILE A 33 6.91 -13.71 26.87
C ILE A 33 8.18 -12.89 26.67
N LEU A 34 8.06 -11.74 26.01
CA LEU A 34 9.17 -10.81 25.81
C LEU A 34 9.16 -9.75 26.90
N LEU A 35 10.30 -9.66 27.59
CA LEU A 35 10.57 -8.63 28.58
C LEU A 35 11.55 -7.63 27.97
N ILE A 36 11.08 -6.42 27.70
CA ILE A 36 11.89 -5.36 27.10
C ILE A 36 12.18 -4.31 28.16
N TYR A 37 13.44 -4.25 28.58
CA TYR A 37 13.93 -3.22 29.49
C TYR A 37 14.36 -2.01 28.68
N PHE A 38 13.50 -1.01 28.64
CA PHE A 38 13.72 0.23 27.91
C PHE A 38 14.27 1.31 28.84
N LYS A 39 15.30 2.04 28.39
CA LYS A 39 15.83 3.22 29.08
C LYS A 39 15.97 4.37 28.11
N ASN A 40 15.34 5.50 28.43
CA ASN A 40 15.37 6.67 27.56
C ASN A 40 16.61 7.53 27.85
N PHE A 41 17.53 7.61 26.88
CA PHE A 41 18.68 8.53 26.92
C PHE A 41 18.52 9.74 25.98
N ALA A 42 17.39 9.86 25.29
CA ALA A 42 17.08 10.98 24.42
C ALA A 42 16.68 12.22 25.22
N THR A 43 16.58 13.37 24.54
CA THR A 43 16.16 14.64 25.15
C THR A 43 14.65 14.79 25.25
N GLN A 44 13.88 13.99 24.52
CA GLN A 44 12.43 14.00 24.48
C GLN A 44 11.87 12.74 25.16
N PRO A 45 10.63 12.79 25.70
CA PRO A 45 9.93 11.59 26.10
C PRO A 45 9.64 10.72 24.87
N VAL A 46 9.88 9.41 24.98
CA VAL A 46 9.67 8.44 23.89
C VAL A 46 9.05 7.17 24.46
N SER A 47 8.50 6.32 23.60
CA SER A 47 7.91 5.04 23.98
C SER A 47 8.34 3.91 23.03
N ILE A 48 7.87 2.69 23.30
CA ILE A 48 7.94 1.56 22.38
C ILE A 48 6.53 1.02 22.18
N HIS A 49 6.06 1.05 20.93
CA HIS A 49 4.77 0.52 20.51
C HIS A 49 4.97 -0.48 19.36
N PRO A 50 4.55 -1.74 19.49
CA PRO A 50 4.58 -2.72 18.40
C PRO A 50 3.27 -2.69 17.59
N GLN A 51 3.35 -2.90 16.28
CA GLN A 51 2.17 -3.00 15.42
C GLN A 51 1.34 -4.28 15.70
N SER A 52 1.97 -5.35 16.16
CA SER A 52 1.30 -6.60 16.52
C SER A 52 0.65 -6.51 17.90
N ALA A 53 -0.51 -7.16 18.10
CA ALA A 53 -1.25 -7.19 19.35
C ALA A 53 -0.63 -8.09 20.45
N VAL A 54 0.58 -7.76 20.88
CA VAL A 54 1.36 -8.55 21.84
C VAL A 54 1.22 -8.03 23.28
N TYR A 55 0.32 -7.08 23.57
CA TYR A 55 0.39 -6.26 24.79
C TYR A 55 -0.97 -6.04 25.47
N ASN A 56 -0.88 -5.79 26.78
CA ASN A 56 -1.94 -5.19 27.59
C ASN A 56 -1.76 -3.66 27.62
N LYS A 57 -2.72 -2.96 28.22
CA LYS A 57 -2.72 -1.49 28.33
C LYS A 57 -1.46 -0.91 28.96
N TRP A 58 -0.92 -1.53 30.02
CA TRP A 58 0.33 -1.11 30.67
C TRP A 58 1.63 -1.40 29.87
N SER A 59 1.53 -1.89 28.63
CA SER A 59 2.68 -2.19 27.76
C SER A 59 2.38 -1.88 26.29
N GLU A 60 1.41 -1.02 26.04
CA GLU A 60 0.99 -0.57 24.72
C GLU A 60 1.96 0.50 24.18
N GLY A 61 2.42 1.40 25.05
CA GLY A 61 3.36 2.45 24.70
C GLY A 61 2.75 3.57 23.86
N SER A 62 1.45 3.84 23.99
CA SER A 62 0.77 4.90 23.25
C SER A 62 -0.28 5.63 24.09
N SER A 63 -0.17 6.95 24.16
CA SER A 63 -1.07 7.77 24.96
C SER A 63 -2.31 8.23 24.19
N TYR A 64 -3.50 7.90 24.69
CA TYR A 64 -4.79 8.41 24.22
C TYR A 64 -5.87 8.32 25.31
N SER A 65 -7.07 8.85 25.04
CA SER A 65 -8.20 8.82 25.97
C SER A 65 -8.84 7.43 26.04
N ASP A 66 -8.29 6.56 26.87
CA ASP A 66 -8.66 5.15 27.01
C ASP A 66 -9.29 4.79 28.37
N GLY A 67 -9.37 5.75 29.30
CA GLY A 67 -9.97 5.54 30.62
C GLY A 67 -9.16 4.67 31.57
N THR A 68 -7.88 4.40 31.27
CA THR A 68 -6.98 3.61 32.12
C THR A 68 -6.53 4.35 33.38
N PHE A 69 -6.03 3.60 34.36
CA PHE A 69 -5.46 4.15 35.59
C PHE A 69 -4.06 4.72 35.36
N ASP A 70 -3.60 5.63 36.24
CA ASP A 70 -2.28 6.27 36.08
C ASP A 70 -1.10 5.27 36.06
N MET A 71 -1.23 4.13 36.74
CA MET A 71 -0.21 3.07 36.69
C MET A 71 -0.08 2.41 35.31
N GLU A 72 -1.18 2.36 34.55
CA GLU A 72 -1.24 1.79 33.20
C GLU A 72 -0.90 2.82 32.12
N ARG A 73 -0.53 4.05 32.51
CA ARG A 73 -0.04 5.11 31.60
C ARG A 73 1.46 5.35 31.72
N LEU A 74 2.15 4.58 32.56
CA LEU A 74 3.59 4.75 32.76
C LEU A 74 4.40 4.32 31.52
N ASP A 75 3.82 3.49 30.66
CA ASP A 75 4.40 3.02 29.41
C ASP A 75 4.18 3.98 28.23
N ASP A 76 3.13 4.79 28.27
CA ASP A 76 2.72 5.73 27.23
C ASP A 76 3.84 6.66 26.77
N ALA A 77 4.63 7.16 27.72
CA ALA A 77 5.72 8.08 27.50
C ALA A 77 6.77 7.95 28.60
N VAL A 78 7.97 7.51 28.25
CA VAL A 78 9.10 7.38 29.18
C VAL A 78 9.97 8.64 29.10
N PRO A 79 10.05 9.45 30.17
CA PRO A 79 10.84 10.69 30.16
C PRO A 79 12.36 10.43 30.07
N PRO A 80 13.16 11.44 29.67
CA PRO A 80 14.61 11.35 29.67
C PRO A 80 15.19 10.86 31.01
N GLY A 81 16.12 9.90 30.95
CA GLY A 81 16.77 9.28 32.11
C GLY A 81 15.97 8.17 32.79
N GLN A 82 14.67 8.06 32.51
CA GLN A 82 13.80 7.04 33.11
C GLN A 82 13.91 5.69 32.37
N SER A 83 13.43 4.64 33.03
CA SER A 83 13.38 3.29 32.47
C SER A 83 11.99 2.70 32.66
N PHE A 84 11.57 1.88 31.69
CA PHE A 84 10.31 1.17 31.73
C PHE A 84 10.51 -0.27 31.27
N LYS A 85 9.69 -1.19 31.78
CA LYS A 85 9.73 -2.60 31.43
C LYS A 85 8.46 -2.97 30.67
N TYR A 86 8.55 -3.11 29.36
CA TYR A 86 7.44 -3.62 28.56
C TYR A 86 7.37 -5.14 28.67
N VAL A 87 6.16 -5.65 28.86
CA VAL A 87 5.87 -7.08 28.92
C VAL A 87 4.92 -7.43 27.78
N TRP A 88 5.44 -8.17 26.81
CA TRP A 88 4.68 -8.59 25.65
C TRP A 88 4.47 -10.09 25.67
N ASN A 89 3.22 -10.52 25.60
CA ASN A 89 2.84 -11.93 25.59
C ASN A 89 2.48 -12.33 24.16
N ILE A 90 3.24 -13.25 23.57
CA ILE A 90 2.95 -13.74 22.23
C ILE A 90 2.02 -14.94 22.34
N THR A 91 0.73 -14.67 22.19
CA THR A 91 -0.28 -15.73 22.17
C THR A 91 -0.30 -16.47 20.83
N ALA A 92 -0.93 -17.63 20.80
CA ALA A 92 -1.11 -18.39 19.56
C ALA A 92 -2.06 -17.70 18.56
N GLU A 93 -2.92 -16.77 19.03
CA GLU A 93 -3.91 -16.06 18.21
C GLU A 93 -3.28 -15.02 17.28
N ILE A 94 -2.14 -14.45 17.67
CA ILE A 94 -1.47 -13.36 16.95
C ILE A 94 -0.31 -13.83 16.08
N GLY A 95 0.11 -15.08 16.24
CA GLY A 95 1.22 -15.63 15.49
C GLY A 95 0.81 -16.08 14.08
N PRO A 96 1.79 -16.47 13.24
CA PRO A 96 1.53 -16.84 11.86
C PRO A 96 0.62 -18.08 11.76
N LYS A 97 -0.40 -18.00 10.90
CA LYS A 97 -1.36 -19.08 10.63
C LYS A 97 -0.85 -20.05 9.57
N LYS A 98 -1.67 -21.01 9.13
CA LYS A 98 -1.23 -22.16 8.32
C LYS A 98 -0.59 -21.78 6.99
N ALA A 99 -1.19 -20.83 6.25
CA ALA A 99 -0.67 -20.38 4.95
C ALA A 99 0.43 -19.31 5.07
N ASP A 100 0.59 -18.71 6.26
CA ASP A 100 1.64 -17.73 6.47
C ASP A 100 3.05 -18.34 6.41
N PRO A 101 4.06 -17.52 6.03
CA PRO A 101 5.45 -17.89 6.16
C PRO A 101 5.83 -18.23 7.62
N PRO A 102 6.99 -18.88 7.85
CA PRO A 102 7.40 -19.25 9.20
C PRO A 102 7.50 -18.08 10.19
N CYS A 103 7.78 -16.87 9.68
CA CYS A 103 7.83 -15.63 10.44
C CYS A 103 7.13 -14.49 9.71
N LEU A 104 6.31 -13.73 10.45
CA LEU A 104 5.68 -12.49 9.99
C LEU A 104 6.49 -11.28 10.44
N THR A 105 6.51 -10.26 9.60
CA THR A 105 7.21 -9.00 9.87
C THR A 105 6.26 -7.96 10.39
N TYR A 106 6.64 -7.31 11.49
CA TYR A 106 5.97 -6.15 12.06
C TYR A 106 7.01 -5.05 12.33
N ALA A 107 6.56 -3.81 12.44
CA ALA A 107 7.39 -2.71 12.95
C ALA A 107 7.07 -2.40 14.40
N TYR A 108 8.03 -1.83 15.12
CA TYR A 108 7.77 -1.13 16.38
C TYR A 108 8.42 0.25 16.33
N TYR A 109 7.81 1.24 16.96
CA TYR A 109 8.26 2.64 16.96
C TYR A 109 7.76 3.39 18.19
N SER A 110 8.28 4.60 18.42
CA SER A 110 7.74 5.48 19.48
C SER A 110 6.43 6.11 19.03
N HIS A 111 5.43 6.09 19.91
CA HIS A 111 4.07 6.55 19.62
C HIS A 111 3.72 7.88 20.31
N VAL A 112 4.63 8.48 21.08
CA VAL A 112 4.40 9.80 21.72
C VAL A 112 4.11 10.87 20.66
N ASN A 113 4.97 10.95 19.64
CA ASN A 113 4.69 11.72 18.44
C ASN A 113 5.23 10.95 17.23
N MET A 114 4.44 10.01 16.72
CA MET A 114 4.85 9.11 15.63
C MET A 114 5.54 9.85 14.47
N VAL A 115 5.02 11.01 14.04
CA VAL A 115 5.59 11.78 12.94
C VAL A 115 6.99 12.30 13.27
N ARG A 116 7.21 12.87 14.46
CA ARG A 116 8.53 13.41 14.83
C ARG A 116 9.50 12.32 15.24
N ASP A 117 9.04 11.38 16.04
CA ASP A 117 9.84 10.29 16.60
C ASP A 117 10.38 9.36 15.51
N PHE A 118 9.53 9.01 14.53
CA PHE A 118 9.96 8.26 13.35
C PHE A 118 11.01 9.03 12.54
N ASN A 119 10.77 10.31 12.25
CA ASN A 119 11.72 11.13 11.49
C ASN A 119 13.03 11.38 12.25
N SER A 120 13.04 11.22 13.58
CA SER A 120 14.26 11.19 14.40
C SER A 120 14.96 9.83 14.40
N GLY A 121 14.35 8.79 13.83
CA GLY A 121 14.94 7.46 13.65
C GLY A 121 14.45 6.38 14.64
N LEU A 122 13.40 6.65 15.43
CA LEU A 122 12.89 5.70 16.44
C LEU A 122 11.97 4.64 15.83
N ILE A 123 12.57 3.64 15.19
CA ILE A 123 11.86 2.51 14.56
C ILE A 123 12.73 1.25 14.53
N GLY A 124 12.10 0.09 14.68
CA GLY A 124 12.72 -1.22 14.54
C GLY A 124 11.76 -2.26 13.97
N ALA A 125 12.25 -3.50 13.86
CA ALA A 125 11.50 -4.62 13.30
C ALA A 125 11.21 -5.68 14.37
N LEU A 126 10.01 -6.23 14.36
CA LEU A 126 9.58 -7.34 15.21
C LEU A 126 9.18 -8.50 14.30
N LEU A 127 9.81 -9.66 14.49
CA LEU A 127 9.49 -10.89 13.79
C LEU A 127 8.77 -11.84 14.75
N ILE A 128 7.55 -12.23 14.38
CA ILE A 128 6.76 -13.21 15.14
C ILE A 128 6.74 -14.51 14.34
N CYS A 129 7.21 -15.60 14.94
CA CYS A 129 7.46 -16.86 14.27
C CYS A 129 6.64 -18.01 14.87
N LYS A 130 6.35 -19.03 14.04
CA LYS A 130 5.66 -20.26 14.47
C LYS A 130 6.47 -21.03 15.52
N GLU A 131 5.75 -21.76 16.38
CA GLU A 131 6.37 -22.66 17.36
C GLU A 131 7.27 -23.70 16.67
N GLY A 132 8.43 -23.99 17.25
CA GLY A 132 9.39 -24.95 16.71
C GLY A 132 10.31 -24.40 15.60
N ASN A 133 10.16 -23.13 15.18
CA ASN A 133 11.16 -22.50 14.33
C ASN A 133 12.47 -22.31 15.11
N LYS A 134 13.46 -23.17 14.84
CA LYS A 134 14.76 -23.15 15.52
C LYS A 134 15.52 -21.84 15.28
N MET A 135 15.16 -21.03 14.27
CA MET A 135 15.85 -19.79 13.90
C MET A 135 15.84 -18.70 14.97
N CYS A 136 14.76 -18.52 15.74
CA CYS A 136 14.78 -17.53 16.83
C CYS A 136 15.77 -17.91 17.95
N LYS A 137 16.21 -19.18 18.02
CA LYS A 137 17.17 -19.68 19.01
C LYS A 137 18.58 -19.87 18.43
N GLU A 138 18.68 -20.28 17.15
CA GLU A 138 19.90 -20.39 16.35
C GLU A 138 19.55 -20.31 14.86
N ALA A 139 20.20 -19.42 14.11
CA ALA A 139 19.94 -19.08 12.69
C ALA A 139 20.09 -20.25 11.68
N LYS A 140 19.27 -21.30 11.76
CA LYS A 140 19.17 -22.35 10.74
C LYS A 140 17.74 -22.85 10.53
N LEU A 141 17.07 -22.27 9.54
CA LEU A 141 15.97 -22.88 8.77
C LEU A 141 15.79 -22.22 7.38
N PHE A 142 16.33 -21.02 7.17
CA PHE A 142 16.65 -20.46 5.85
C PHE A 142 18.15 -20.13 5.81
N ASN A 143 18.80 -20.26 4.65
CA ASN A 143 20.24 -20.06 4.61
C ASN A 143 20.62 -18.60 4.93
N ARG A 144 19.73 -17.61 4.73
CA ARG A 144 19.86 -16.20 5.17
C ARG A 144 18.49 -15.51 5.34
N GLU A 145 18.35 -14.66 6.35
CA GLU A 145 17.20 -13.74 6.50
C GLU A 145 17.69 -12.29 6.46
N TYR A 146 16.94 -11.42 5.76
CA TYR A 146 17.27 -10.00 5.65
C TYR A 146 16.08 -9.11 5.96
N VAL A 147 16.31 -8.11 6.80
CA VAL A 147 15.34 -7.05 7.07
C VAL A 147 15.72 -5.79 6.27
N LEU A 148 14.83 -5.37 5.37
CA LEU A 148 14.99 -4.15 4.59
C LEU A 148 13.80 -3.21 4.85
N MET A 149 14.13 -2.05 5.41
CA MET A 149 13.21 -0.95 5.64
C MET A 149 13.41 0.10 4.55
N PHE A 150 12.41 0.25 3.70
CA PHE A 150 12.29 1.32 2.72
C PHE A 150 11.63 2.51 3.39
N SER A 151 12.36 3.61 3.51
CA SER A 151 11.88 4.76 4.27
C SER A 151 12.18 6.11 3.65
N VAL A 152 11.27 7.04 3.92
CA VAL A 152 11.42 8.46 3.59
C VAL A 152 11.49 9.25 4.89
N PHE A 153 12.68 9.75 5.19
CA PHE A 153 12.93 10.62 6.35
C PHE A 153 12.82 12.08 5.93
N ASP A 154 11.87 12.79 6.54
CA ASP A 154 11.72 14.24 6.42
C ASP A 154 12.36 14.91 7.64
N GLU A 155 13.62 15.30 7.48
CA GLU A 155 14.42 15.93 8.53
C GLU A 155 13.84 17.27 8.99
N SER A 156 12.93 17.87 8.19
CA SER A 156 12.25 19.11 8.60
C SER A 156 11.25 18.87 9.72
N LYS A 157 10.77 17.63 9.87
CA LYS A 157 9.86 17.15 10.91
C LYS A 157 10.57 16.45 12.08
N ASN A 158 11.88 16.21 11.96
CA ASN A 158 12.70 15.70 13.06
C ASN A 158 12.68 16.68 14.26
N TRP A 159 12.79 16.17 15.50
CA TRP A 159 13.04 16.99 16.69
C TRP A 159 14.24 17.94 16.50
N TYR A 160 15.28 17.49 15.78
CA TYR A 160 16.46 18.25 15.40
C TYR A 160 16.33 18.80 13.97
N LYS A 161 15.37 19.72 13.78
CA LYS A 161 14.93 20.21 12.47
C LYS A 161 16.09 20.59 11.53
N LYS A 162 16.13 19.95 10.36
CA LYS A 162 17.00 20.32 9.23
C LYS A 162 16.17 20.28 7.93
N PRO A 163 16.28 21.26 7.03
CA PRO A 163 15.54 21.23 5.77
C PRO A 163 16.15 20.19 4.82
N SER A 164 15.74 18.92 4.94
CA SER A 164 16.21 17.82 4.10
C SER A 164 15.17 16.72 4.00
N LEU A 165 15.10 16.07 2.84
CA LEU A 165 14.25 14.91 2.59
C LEU A 165 15.14 13.78 2.04
N GLN A 166 15.16 12.65 2.74
CA GLN A 166 16.06 11.54 2.46
C GLN A 166 15.27 10.28 2.11
N TYR A 167 15.52 9.72 0.94
CA TYR A 167 15.01 8.42 0.52
C TYR A 167 16.09 7.37 0.81
N THR A 168 15.78 6.41 1.70
CA THR A 168 16.79 5.50 2.24
C THR A 168 16.31 4.06 2.28
N ILE A 169 17.28 3.14 2.33
CA ILE A 169 17.06 1.75 2.72
C ILE A 169 17.87 1.54 3.99
N ASN A 170 17.21 1.20 5.10
CA ASN A 170 17.82 1.07 6.44
C ASN A 170 18.58 2.34 6.88
N GLY A 171 18.16 3.54 6.45
CA GLY A 171 18.87 4.81 6.74
C GLY A 171 20.00 5.16 5.77
N PHE A 172 20.36 4.26 4.84
CA PHE A 172 21.41 4.50 3.85
C PHE A 172 20.85 5.10 2.55
N ALA A 173 21.16 6.38 2.28
CA ALA A 173 20.82 7.08 1.04
C ALA A 173 21.82 6.80 -0.10
N ASN A 174 21.49 7.20 -1.33
CA ASN A 174 22.41 7.28 -2.48
C ASN A 174 23.24 6.00 -2.75
N GLY A 175 22.65 4.81 -2.58
CA GLY A 175 23.35 3.58 -2.89
C GLY A 175 24.30 3.04 -1.81
N THR A 176 24.39 3.66 -0.64
CA THR A 176 25.41 3.35 0.38
C THR A 176 25.10 2.18 1.34
N LEU A 177 24.12 1.31 1.06
CA LEU A 177 23.86 0.14 1.94
C LEU A 177 25.07 -0.78 1.79
N PRO A 178 25.55 -1.39 2.86
CA PRO A 178 26.48 -2.51 2.76
C PRO A 178 25.94 -3.57 1.79
N ASP A 179 26.83 -4.14 0.98
CA ASP A 179 26.45 -5.17 0.00
C ASP A 179 25.79 -6.36 0.73
N VAL A 180 24.61 -6.75 0.26
CA VAL A 180 23.90 -7.93 0.77
C VAL A 180 24.51 -9.15 0.09
N GLN A 181 24.95 -10.13 0.87
CA GLN A 181 25.60 -11.32 0.33
C GLN A 181 24.63 -12.50 0.31
N ALA A 182 24.58 -13.25 -0.78
CA ALA A 182 23.85 -14.51 -0.83
C ALA A 182 24.52 -15.47 -1.80
N CYS A 183 24.53 -16.76 -1.50
CA CYS A 183 25.07 -17.75 -2.41
C CYS A 183 24.02 -18.13 -3.46
N ALA A 184 24.46 -18.52 -4.65
CA ALA A 184 23.57 -19.16 -5.61
C ALA A 184 22.87 -20.38 -4.99
N TYR A 185 21.58 -20.53 -5.32
CA TYR A 185 20.69 -21.56 -4.78
C TYR A 185 20.35 -21.42 -3.29
N ASP A 186 20.73 -20.31 -2.65
CA ASP A 186 20.21 -19.98 -1.32
C ASP A 186 18.71 -19.64 -1.37
N HIS A 187 18.02 -20.12 -0.34
CA HIS A 187 16.67 -19.68 -0.01
C HIS A 187 16.75 -18.54 1.00
N ILE A 188 16.27 -17.36 0.60
CA ILE A 188 16.29 -16.13 1.40
C ILE A 188 14.86 -15.77 1.80
N SER A 189 14.68 -15.48 3.09
CA SER A 189 13.48 -14.81 3.60
C SER A 189 13.74 -13.31 3.68
N TRP A 190 12.95 -12.52 2.95
CA TRP A 190 12.99 -11.07 2.97
C TRP A 190 11.86 -10.53 3.85
N HIS A 191 12.25 -9.75 4.84
CA HIS A 191 11.36 -9.03 5.74
C HIS A 191 11.39 -7.56 5.35
N LEU A 192 10.38 -7.12 4.60
CA LEU A 192 10.34 -5.79 4.01
C LEU A 192 9.39 -4.89 4.81
N ILE A 193 9.83 -3.67 5.12
CA ILE A 193 9.05 -2.68 5.86
C ILE A 193 9.03 -1.38 5.05
N GLY A 194 7.86 -0.86 4.73
CA GLY A 194 7.69 0.49 4.18
C GLY A 194 7.33 1.46 5.30
N MET A 195 8.01 2.59 5.43
CA MET A 195 7.65 3.60 6.45
C MET A 195 7.91 5.04 5.98
N SER A 196 6.96 5.93 6.27
CA SER A 196 7.04 7.35 5.92
C SER A 196 6.11 8.15 6.83
N SER A 197 6.41 9.44 7.00
CA SER A 197 5.52 10.39 7.71
C SER A 197 4.43 11.00 6.83
N SER A 198 4.50 10.76 5.51
CA SER A 198 3.52 11.21 4.52
C SER A 198 3.11 10.00 3.66
N PRO A 199 1.93 9.99 3.01
CA PRO A 199 1.52 8.88 2.16
C PRO A 199 2.55 8.60 1.06
N GLU A 200 3.13 7.40 1.07
CA GLU A 200 4.19 6.97 0.16
C GLU A 200 3.98 5.50 -0.23
N ILE A 201 4.26 5.17 -1.49
CA ILE A 201 4.24 3.81 -2.04
C ILE A 201 5.66 3.46 -2.48
N PHE A 202 6.11 2.27 -2.12
CA PHE A 202 7.34 1.67 -2.61
C PHE A 202 7.02 0.47 -3.51
N SER A 203 7.70 0.37 -4.64
CA SER A 203 7.62 -0.75 -5.55
C SER A 203 8.97 -1.43 -5.58
N VAL A 204 9.20 -2.32 -4.61
CA VAL A 204 10.48 -2.99 -4.39
C VAL A 204 10.70 -4.06 -5.46
N HIS A 205 11.81 -3.94 -6.17
CA HIS A 205 12.20 -4.83 -7.25
C HIS A 205 13.62 -5.34 -7.03
N PHE A 206 13.79 -6.66 -7.20
CA PHE A 206 15.08 -7.34 -7.19
C PHE A 206 15.38 -7.75 -8.63
N ASN A 207 16.37 -7.11 -9.25
CA ASN A 207 16.64 -7.30 -10.66
C ASN A 207 17.10 -8.74 -10.94
N GLY A 208 16.56 -9.34 -12.01
CA GLY A 208 16.92 -10.69 -12.44
C GLY A 208 16.44 -11.81 -11.50
N GLN A 209 15.66 -11.48 -10.47
CA GLN A 209 15.14 -12.45 -9.51
C GLN A 209 13.60 -12.39 -9.46
N THR A 210 13.00 -13.49 -8.99
CA THR A 210 11.57 -13.59 -8.77
C THR A 210 11.31 -13.90 -7.30
N LEU A 211 10.36 -13.20 -6.69
CA LEU A 211 9.99 -13.39 -5.30
C LEU A 211 8.68 -14.18 -5.21
N GLU A 212 8.39 -14.66 -4.02
CA GLU A 212 7.16 -15.34 -3.67
C GLU A 212 6.56 -14.69 -2.43
N GLN A 213 5.38 -14.09 -2.59
CA GLN A 213 4.62 -13.43 -1.53
C GLN A 213 3.31 -14.20 -1.35
N ASN A 214 3.06 -14.73 -0.15
CA ASN A 214 1.84 -15.49 0.18
C ASN A 214 1.48 -16.58 -0.86
N HIS A 215 2.48 -17.36 -1.29
CA HIS A 215 2.38 -18.39 -2.34
C HIS A 215 2.15 -17.89 -3.78
N TYR A 216 2.16 -16.58 -4.02
CA TYR A 216 2.11 -15.99 -5.35
C TYR A 216 3.51 -15.58 -5.81
N LYS A 217 3.90 -15.98 -7.03
CA LYS A 217 5.13 -15.50 -7.65
C LYS A 217 4.96 -14.06 -8.11
N VAL A 218 5.85 -13.18 -7.65
CA VAL A 218 5.83 -11.73 -7.92
C VAL A 218 7.21 -11.25 -8.37
N SER A 219 7.24 -10.29 -9.29
CA SER A 219 8.50 -9.61 -9.68
C SER A 219 8.75 -8.35 -8.87
N THR A 220 7.71 -7.72 -8.35
CA THR A 220 7.75 -6.44 -7.65
C THR A 220 6.82 -6.54 -6.45
N ILE A 221 7.31 -6.11 -5.28
CA ILE A 221 6.54 -6.05 -4.05
C ILE A 221 6.10 -4.62 -3.83
N ASN A 222 4.80 -4.41 -3.70
CA ASN A 222 4.24 -3.12 -3.37
C ASN A 222 4.15 -2.98 -1.85
N LEU A 223 4.82 -1.97 -1.31
CA LEU A 223 4.77 -1.59 0.10
C LEU A 223 4.17 -0.18 0.20
N VAL A 224 3.48 0.09 1.28
CA VAL A 224 2.99 1.43 1.63
C VAL A 224 3.62 1.87 2.95
N GLY A 225 3.73 3.17 3.17
CA GLY A 225 4.22 3.70 4.44
C GLY A 225 3.38 3.22 5.62
N GLY A 226 3.98 2.47 6.55
CA GLY A 226 3.33 1.85 7.70
C GLY A 226 3.08 0.35 7.56
N ALA A 227 3.35 -0.27 6.40
CA ALA A 227 3.09 -1.68 6.15
C ALA A 227 4.36 -2.52 6.01
N SER A 228 4.22 -3.81 6.30
CA SER A 228 5.26 -4.82 6.21
C SER A 228 4.83 -5.98 5.31
N VAL A 229 5.81 -6.63 4.68
CA VAL A 229 5.60 -7.81 3.85
C VAL A 229 6.76 -8.78 4.06
N THR A 230 6.43 -10.06 4.24
CA THR A 230 7.40 -11.15 4.15
C THR A 230 7.35 -11.77 2.76
N ALA A 231 8.50 -11.96 2.13
CA ALA A 231 8.60 -12.62 0.83
C ALA A 231 9.79 -13.58 0.76
N ASN A 232 9.59 -14.72 0.12
CA ASN A 232 10.62 -15.71 -0.08
C ASN A 232 11.27 -15.57 -1.45
N MET A 233 12.56 -15.84 -1.54
CA MET A 233 13.30 -15.81 -2.80
C MET A 233 14.26 -17.00 -2.87
N SER A 234 14.35 -17.61 -4.05
CA SER A 234 15.36 -18.61 -4.37
C SER A 234 16.34 -18.02 -5.38
N VAL A 235 17.58 -17.76 -4.97
CA VAL A 235 18.60 -17.19 -5.85
C VAL A 235 19.01 -18.22 -6.87
N SER A 236 18.91 -17.92 -8.16
CA SER A 236 19.25 -18.90 -9.22
C SER A 236 20.42 -18.48 -10.10
N ARG A 237 20.74 -17.18 -10.16
CA ARG A 237 21.75 -16.62 -11.07
C ARG A 237 22.81 -15.86 -10.29
N THR A 238 24.07 -16.18 -10.55
CA THR A 238 25.23 -15.51 -9.99
C THR A 238 25.36 -14.09 -10.57
N GLY A 239 25.93 -13.17 -9.79
CA GLY A 239 26.20 -11.80 -10.23
C GLY A 239 25.77 -10.72 -9.25
N LYS A 240 26.15 -9.47 -9.56
CA LYS A 240 25.82 -8.30 -8.75
C LYS A 240 24.46 -7.70 -9.17
N TRP A 241 23.38 -7.91 -8.42
CA TRP A 241 21.99 -7.56 -8.83
C TRP A 241 21.45 -6.30 -8.19
N LEU A 242 20.67 -5.49 -8.92
CA LEU A 242 20.12 -4.27 -8.33
C LEU A 242 18.90 -4.53 -7.43
N ILE A 243 18.87 -3.98 -6.22
CA ILE A 243 17.68 -3.83 -5.39
C ILE A 243 17.24 -2.38 -5.50
N SER A 244 16.00 -2.16 -5.94
CA SER A 244 15.49 -0.80 -6.11
C SER A 244 14.02 -0.67 -5.78
N SER A 245 13.64 0.53 -5.32
CA SER A 245 12.27 1.03 -5.40
C SER A 245 12.30 2.43 -6.02
N LEU A 246 13.28 3.26 -5.60
CA LEU A 246 13.67 4.54 -6.18
C LEU A 246 15.19 4.85 -6.02
N VAL A 247 15.95 3.98 -5.35
CA VAL A 247 17.41 4.09 -5.13
C VAL A 247 18.05 2.76 -5.48
N ALA A 248 19.20 2.81 -6.14
CA ALA A 248 19.92 1.67 -6.70
C ALA A 248 20.94 1.09 -5.70
N LYS A 249 20.88 -0.21 -5.38
CA LYS A 249 21.95 -0.95 -4.66
C LYS A 249 22.16 -2.35 -5.17
N HIS A 250 23.21 -3.02 -4.72
CA HIS A 250 23.67 -4.27 -5.29
C HIS A 250 23.65 -5.47 -4.31
N LEU A 251 23.18 -6.63 -4.77
CA LEU A 251 23.29 -7.95 -4.14
C LEU A 251 24.53 -8.64 -4.70
N GLN A 252 25.48 -9.12 -3.89
CA GLN A 252 26.73 -9.76 -4.35
C GLN A 252 26.83 -11.23 -3.94
N ASP A 253 27.44 -12.05 -4.79
CA ASP A 253 27.59 -13.50 -4.62
C ASP A 253 28.93 -13.90 -3.94
N CYS A 254 28.96 -15.07 -3.30
CA CYS A 254 30.16 -15.74 -2.78
C CYS A 254 30.42 -17.00 -3.64
N GLY A 255 31.54 -17.05 -4.35
CA GLY A 255 31.72 -17.87 -5.56
C GLY A 255 31.65 -19.43 -5.47
N ASN A 256 31.16 -19.98 -6.60
CA ASN A 256 31.32 -21.28 -7.31
C ASN A 256 31.05 -22.67 -6.66
N PRO A 257 30.61 -23.71 -7.42
CA PRO A 257 29.97 -23.72 -8.76
C PRO A 257 28.58 -24.41 -8.81
N ASP A 258 27.93 -24.22 -9.96
CA ASP A 258 26.64 -24.74 -10.40
C ASP A 258 26.35 -26.22 -10.11
N THR A 259 25.21 -26.49 -9.47
CA THR A 259 24.53 -27.78 -9.54
C THR A 259 23.20 -27.61 -10.27
N LEU A 260 23.26 -27.67 -11.60
CA LEU A 260 22.07 -27.79 -12.44
C LEU A 260 21.35 -29.11 -12.14
N ARG A 261 20.11 -29.03 -11.65
CA ARG A 261 19.21 -30.19 -11.53
C ARG A 261 19.06 -30.87 -12.90
N LYS A 262 19.39 -32.15 -13.00
CA LYS A 262 19.16 -32.95 -14.22
C LYS A 262 17.66 -33.12 -14.46
N LEU A 263 17.18 -32.61 -15.59
CA LEU A 263 15.79 -32.74 -16.05
C LEU A 263 15.54 -34.14 -16.63
N SER A 264 14.30 -34.63 -16.50
CA SER A 264 13.90 -35.90 -17.12
C SER A 264 13.66 -35.74 -18.63
N ILE A 265 13.76 -36.84 -19.38
CA ILE A 265 13.62 -36.85 -20.86
C ILE A 265 12.22 -36.36 -21.31
N LYS A 266 11.17 -36.59 -20.50
CA LYS A 266 9.82 -36.06 -20.78
C LYS A 266 9.76 -34.54 -20.64
N GLU A 267 10.44 -33.98 -19.64
CA GLU A 267 10.49 -32.53 -19.42
C GLU A 267 11.28 -31.82 -20.52
N LEU A 268 12.39 -32.40 -20.97
CA LEU A 268 13.19 -31.87 -22.08
C LEU A 268 12.43 -31.82 -23.41
N ARG A 269 11.51 -32.77 -23.67
CA ARG A 269 10.68 -32.78 -24.90
C ARG A 269 9.56 -31.75 -24.91
N MET A 270 9.19 -31.21 -23.74
CA MET A 270 8.14 -30.18 -23.63
C MET A 270 8.69 -28.76 -23.75
N ILE A 271 10.01 -28.57 -23.64
CA ILE A 271 10.66 -27.26 -23.74
C ILE A 271 10.59 -26.77 -25.19
N LYS A 272 9.97 -25.60 -25.41
CA LYS A 272 9.99 -24.91 -26.70
C LYS A 272 10.98 -23.76 -26.66
N SER A 273 11.59 -23.50 -27.81
CA SER A 273 12.42 -22.31 -28.03
C SER A 273 11.62 -21.30 -28.85
N TRP A 274 11.37 -20.13 -28.27
CA TRP A 274 10.66 -19.04 -28.91
C TRP A 274 11.65 -17.96 -29.35
N GLU A 275 11.54 -17.51 -30.60
CA GLU A 275 12.38 -16.46 -31.14
C GLU A 275 11.55 -15.23 -31.52
N TYR A 276 11.95 -14.06 -31.01
CA TYR A 276 11.29 -12.78 -31.25
C TYR A 276 12.26 -11.77 -31.86
N PHE A 277 11.89 -11.15 -32.99
CA PHE A 277 12.63 -10.06 -33.61
C PHE A 277 11.95 -8.73 -33.27
N ILE A 278 12.59 -7.91 -32.42
CA ILE A 278 12.00 -6.67 -31.90
C ILE A 278 12.93 -5.50 -32.21
N ALA A 279 12.38 -4.41 -32.73
CA ALA A 279 13.12 -3.17 -32.95
C ALA A 279 12.51 -2.00 -32.19
N ALA A 280 13.36 -1.07 -31.74
CA ALA A 280 12.94 0.23 -31.22
C ALA A 280 12.90 1.24 -32.36
N GLU A 281 11.73 1.81 -32.66
CA GLU A 281 11.51 2.73 -33.77
C GLU A 281 10.85 4.03 -33.30
N GLU A 282 11.20 5.15 -33.90
CA GLU A 282 10.60 6.45 -33.59
C GLU A 282 9.37 6.70 -34.48
N ILE A 283 8.21 6.92 -33.86
CA ILE A 283 6.94 7.24 -34.52
C ILE A 283 6.33 8.52 -33.96
N THR A 284 5.40 9.13 -34.70
CA THR A 284 4.54 10.19 -34.17
C THR A 284 3.25 9.56 -33.66
N TRP A 285 3.03 9.61 -32.34
CA TRP A 285 1.86 9.04 -31.68
C TRP A 285 0.81 10.12 -31.38
N ASP A 286 -0.44 9.84 -31.74
CA ASP A 286 -1.61 10.69 -31.40
C ASP A 286 -2.34 10.07 -30.20
N TYR A 287 -2.39 10.78 -29.08
CA TYR A 287 -3.06 10.30 -27.86
C TYR A 287 -4.58 10.44 -27.92
N ALA A 288 -5.11 11.28 -28.81
CA ALA A 288 -6.54 11.57 -28.92
C ALA A 288 -6.97 11.64 -30.40
N PRO A 289 -6.91 10.50 -31.12
CA PRO A 289 -7.18 10.48 -32.55
C PRO A 289 -8.61 10.94 -32.89
N GLU A 290 -9.57 10.64 -32.01
CA GLU A 290 -11.00 10.94 -32.21
C GLU A 290 -11.44 12.33 -31.71
N ILE A 291 -10.61 13.02 -30.91
CA ILE A 291 -10.96 14.34 -30.37
C ILE A 291 -10.49 15.44 -31.34
N PRO A 292 -11.38 16.38 -31.74
CA PRO A 292 -11.00 17.54 -32.54
C PRO A 292 -9.97 18.41 -31.82
N SER A 293 -8.96 18.89 -32.54
CA SER A 293 -7.84 19.67 -32.01
C SER A 293 -8.27 20.93 -31.24
N SER A 294 -9.45 21.48 -31.56
CA SER A 294 -10.04 22.67 -30.93
C SER A 294 -10.25 22.55 -29.42
N TYR A 295 -10.40 21.34 -28.87
CA TYR A 295 -10.60 21.13 -27.43
C TYR A 295 -9.30 21.01 -26.63
N LEU A 296 -8.16 20.75 -27.29
CA LEU A 296 -6.86 20.52 -26.64
C LEU A 296 -5.85 21.65 -26.90
N ASP A 297 -5.96 22.36 -28.03
CA ASP A 297 -4.98 23.35 -28.49
C ASP A 297 -5.34 24.81 -28.13
N ASN A 298 -6.26 25.04 -27.19
CA ASN A 298 -6.78 26.38 -26.85
C ASN A 298 -5.76 27.35 -26.20
N PHE A 299 -4.49 26.97 -26.09
CA PHE A 299 -3.43 27.83 -25.56
C PHE A 299 -2.18 27.72 -26.44
N SER A 300 -1.72 28.87 -26.94
CA SER A 300 -0.70 29.05 -28.00
C SER A 300 0.70 28.46 -27.73
N ASN A 301 0.91 27.79 -26.59
CA ASN A 301 2.22 27.28 -26.16
C ASN A 301 2.26 25.76 -25.87
N PHE A 302 1.19 25.00 -26.16
CA PHE A 302 1.21 23.54 -26.00
C PHE A 302 1.50 22.81 -27.33
N ILE A 303 2.22 21.69 -27.26
CA ILE A 303 2.58 20.84 -28.41
C ILE A 303 1.35 20.16 -29.05
N GLY A 304 0.23 20.10 -28.30
CA GLY A 304 -1.03 19.49 -28.73
C GLY A 304 -1.08 17.99 -28.47
N LYS A 305 -1.83 17.24 -29.28
CA LYS A 305 -2.12 15.81 -29.05
C LYS A 305 -1.11 14.81 -29.63
N LYS A 306 -0.21 15.26 -30.50
CA LYS A 306 0.75 14.41 -31.24
C LYS A 306 2.17 14.58 -30.70
N TYR A 307 2.82 13.46 -30.37
CA TYR A 307 4.17 13.45 -29.82
C TYR A 307 5.04 12.41 -30.51
N LYS A 308 6.32 12.76 -30.74
CA LYS A 308 7.31 11.78 -31.18
C LYS A 308 7.65 10.82 -30.03
N LYS A 309 7.61 9.51 -30.29
CA LYS A 309 7.83 8.45 -29.29
C LYS A 309 8.71 7.35 -29.89
N ALA A 310 9.57 6.74 -29.08
CA ALA A 310 10.25 5.50 -29.43
C ALA A 310 9.41 4.32 -28.92
N VAL A 311 9.06 3.39 -29.80
CA VAL A 311 8.17 2.25 -29.51
C VAL A 311 8.81 0.93 -29.95
N PHE A 312 8.42 -0.16 -29.28
CA PHE A 312 8.84 -1.51 -29.69
C PHE A 312 7.93 -2.05 -30.80
N ARG A 313 8.54 -2.57 -31.87
CA ARG A 313 7.83 -3.18 -33.00
C ARG A 313 8.39 -4.56 -33.30
N GLN A 314 7.50 -5.52 -33.54
CA GLN A 314 7.88 -6.89 -33.91
C GLN A 314 8.01 -7.06 -35.42
N TYR A 315 9.02 -7.84 -35.79
CA TYR A 315 9.35 -8.23 -37.16
C TYR A 315 9.26 -9.74 -37.34
N LYS A 316 9.09 -10.17 -38.59
CA LYS A 316 8.98 -11.60 -38.93
C LYS A 316 10.30 -12.35 -38.83
N ASP A 317 11.41 -11.67 -39.08
CA ASP A 317 12.74 -12.27 -39.19
C ASP A 317 13.84 -11.25 -38.83
N SER A 318 15.09 -11.73 -38.84
CA SER A 318 16.30 -10.95 -38.55
C SER A 318 16.63 -9.87 -39.58
N SER A 319 15.93 -9.77 -40.71
CA SER A 319 16.14 -8.70 -41.69
C SER A 319 15.55 -7.37 -41.21
N PHE A 320 14.58 -7.40 -40.28
CA PHE A 320 13.82 -6.23 -39.82
C PHE A 320 13.20 -5.42 -40.96
N THR A 321 12.79 -6.08 -42.05
CA THR A 321 12.16 -5.42 -43.21
C THR A 321 10.64 -5.44 -43.12
N LYS A 322 10.04 -6.62 -42.88
CA LYS A 322 8.59 -6.80 -42.82
C LYS A 322 8.10 -6.91 -41.37
N PRO A 323 7.29 -5.95 -40.87
CA PRO A 323 6.71 -6.05 -39.54
C PRO A 323 5.70 -7.20 -39.49
N THR A 324 5.53 -7.78 -38.31
CA THR A 324 4.56 -8.87 -38.09
C THR A 324 3.12 -8.42 -38.33
N TYR A 325 2.81 -7.19 -37.95
CA TYR A 325 1.52 -6.54 -38.18
C TYR A 325 1.71 -5.32 -39.10
N ALA A 326 0.98 -5.28 -40.21
CA ALA A 326 1.00 -4.16 -41.15
C ALA A 326 0.34 -2.91 -40.55
N ILE A 327 -0.78 -3.10 -39.84
CA ILE A 327 -1.52 -2.05 -39.14
C ILE A 327 -1.27 -2.20 -37.64
N TRP A 328 -1.05 -1.07 -36.97
CA TRP A 328 -0.91 -1.08 -35.52
C TRP A 328 -2.24 -1.51 -34.88
N PRO A 329 -2.26 -2.56 -34.05
CA PRO A 329 -3.49 -3.05 -33.43
C PRO A 329 -4.10 -1.94 -32.56
N LYS A 330 -5.32 -1.49 -32.90
CA LYS A 330 -6.00 -0.38 -32.21
C LYS A 330 -6.16 -0.66 -30.71
N GLU A 331 -6.51 -1.91 -30.37
CA GLU A 331 -6.66 -2.35 -28.98
C GLU A 331 -5.35 -2.27 -28.19
N ARG A 332 -4.18 -2.45 -28.82
CA ARG A 332 -2.90 -2.42 -28.08
C ARG A 332 -2.39 -1.01 -27.78
N GLY A 333 -3.01 0.04 -28.31
CA GLY A 333 -2.55 1.41 -28.10
C GLY A 333 -1.06 1.52 -28.46
N ILE A 334 -0.23 2.19 -27.65
CA ILE A 334 1.20 2.36 -27.92
C ILE A 334 2.06 1.11 -27.56
N LEU A 335 1.46 0.06 -27.01
CA LEU A 335 2.20 -1.07 -26.45
C LEU A 335 2.97 -1.86 -27.52
N GLY A 336 4.15 -2.34 -27.12
CA GLY A 336 4.97 -3.23 -27.91
C GLY A 336 4.34 -4.61 -28.14
N PRO A 337 5.06 -5.52 -28.81
CA PRO A 337 4.58 -6.89 -28.98
C PRO A 337 4.48 -7.66 -27.66
N VAL A 338 3.50 -8.55 -27.59
CA VAL A 338 3.29 -9.41 -26.42
C VAL A 338 4.25 -10.59 -26.51
N ILE A 339 5.16 -10.70 -25.55
CA ILE A 339 6.08 -11.83 -25.41
C ILE A 339 5.40 -12.86 -24.50
N ARG A 340 5.37 -14.12 -24.93
CA ARG A 340 4.76 -15.24 -24.19
C ARG A 340 5.72 -16.42 -24.17
N ALA A 341 5.68 -17.17 -23.07
CA ALA A 341 6.41 -18.41 -22.87
C ALA A 341 5.74 -19.25 -21.79
N GLU A 342 5.91 -20.57 -21.87
CA GLU A 342 5.51 -21.51 -20.82
C GLU A 342 6.67 -21.74 -19.84
N VAL A 343 6.37 -22.32 -18.67
CA VAL A 343 7.40 -22.63 -17.66
C VAL A 343 8.40 -23.62 -18.25
N ARG A 344 9.70 -23.25 -18.22
CA ARG A 344 10.87 -23.95 -18.81
C ARG A 344 11.12 -23.71 -20.30
N ASP A 345 10.31 -22.90 -20.98
CA ASP A 345 10.63 -22.48 -22.34
C ASP A 345 11.87 -21.59 -22.39
N THR A 346 12.55 -21.60 -23.53
CA THR A 346 13.67 -20.68 -23.80
C THR A 346 13.19 -19.54 -24.70
N ILE A 347 13.36 -18.30 -24.26
CA ILE A 347 13.02 -17.11 -25.07
C ILE A 347 14.31 -16.50 -25.61
N SER A 348 14.43 -16.39 -26.93
CA SER A 348 15.46 -15.64 -27.63
C SER A 348 14.86 -14.35 -28.19
N ILE A 349 15.42 -13.19 -27.81
CA ILE A 349 15.00 -11.89 -28.32
C ILE A 349 16.16 -11.27 -29.10
N VAL A 350 15.98 -11.11 -30.40
CA VAL A 350 16.90 -10.37 -31.26
C VAL A 350 16.45 -8.92 -31.30
N PHE A 351 17.19 -8.07 -30.59
CA PHE A 351 16.87 -6.64 -30.49
C PHE A 351 17.67 -5.79 -31.49
N LYS A 352 16.98 -4.89 -32.22
CA LYS A 352 17.61 -3.90 -33.10
C LYS A 352 17.18 -2.49 -32.74
N ASN A 353 18.14 -1.63 -32.40
CA ASN A 353 17.85 -0.22 -32.17
C ASN A 353 17.86 0.55 -33.51
N ARG A 354 16.72 1.18 -33.87
CA ARG A 354 16.59 2.09 -35.02
C ARG A 354 16.31 3.53 -34.58
N ALA A 355 16.26 3.79 -33.28
CA ALA A 355 16.01 5.12 -32.75
C ALA A 355 17.31 5.94 -32.62
N SER A 356 17.17 7.23 -32.37
CA SER A 356 18.30 8.18 -32.27
C SER A 356 19.19 7.99 -31.04
N ARG A 357 18.68 7.32 -29.99
CA ARG A 357 19.35 7.14 -28.70
C ARG A 357 19.58 5.65 -28.42
N PRO A 358 20.59 5.28 -27.61
CA PRO A 358 20.78 3.90 -27.20
C PRO A 358 19.59 3.44 -26.34
N TYR A 359 19.02 2.29 -26.70
CA TYR A 359 17.95 1.62 -25.96
C TYR A 359 18.36 0.19 -25.63
N SER A 360 17.76 -0.37 -24.58
CA SER A 360 17.89 -1.78 -24.21
C SER A 360 16.51 -2.39 -23.94
N ILE A 361 16.46 -3.72 -23.77
CA ILE A 361 15.28 -4.45 -23.33
C ILE A 361 15.58 -5.03 -21.95
N TYR A 362 14.67 -4.81 -21.00
CA TYR A 362 14.69 -5.39 -19.66
C TYR A 362 13.38 -6.16 -19.45
N VAL A 363 13.46 -7.36 -18.89
CA VAL A 363 12.30 -8.21 -18.61
C VAL A 363 12.09 -8.39 -17.11
N HIS A 364 10.84 -8.30 -16.67
CA HIS A 364 10.43 -8.56 -15.30
C HIS A 364 9.86 -9.97 -15.17
N GLY A 365 9.97 -10.57 -13.98
CA GLY A 365 9.37 -11.87 -13.67
C GLY A 365 10.09 -13.09 -14.29
N VAL A 366 11.29 -12.90 -14.84
CA VAL A 366 12.12 -13.96 -15.42
C VAL A 366 13.51 -13.90 -14.79
N SER A 367 14.07 -15.06 -14.43
CA SER A 367 15.44 -15.15 -13.94
C SER A 367 16.44 -15.09 -15.10
N VAL A 368 16.98 -13.91 -15.35
CA VAL A 368 17.92 -13.63 -16.45
C VAL A 368 19.36 -13.76 -15.96
N SER A 369 20.29 -14.18 -16.82
CA SER A 369 21.73 -14.13 -16.52
C SER A 369 22.26 -12.69 -16.58
N LYS A 370 23.40 -12.43 -15.95
CA LYS A 370 23.98 -11.08 -15.91
C LYS A 370 24.27 -10.52 -17.31
N ASP A 371 24.69 -11.40 -18.23
CA ASP A 371 25.03 -11.02 -19.61
C ASP A 371 23.82 -10.61 -20.45
N ALA A 372 22.62 -11.07 -20.08
CA ALA A 372 21.38 -10.80 -20.78
C ALA A 372 20.45 -9.84 -20.02
N GLU A 373 20.91 -9.24 -18.92
CA GLU A 373 20.09 -8.42 -18.02
C GLU A 373 19.48 -7.21 -18.74
N GLY A 374 20.24 -6.53 -19.58
CA GLY A 374 19.76 -5.36 -20.33
C GLY A 374 19.55 -4.09 -19.48
N ALA A 375 20.05 -4.07 -18.24
CA ALA A 375 20.09 -2.91 -17.36
C ALA A 375 21.53 -2.41 -17.16
N VAL A 376 21.70 -1.09 -17.11
CA VAL A 376 23.01 -0.45 -16.88
C VAL A 376 22.97 0.26 -15.52
N TYR A 377 23.96 -0.03 -14.68
CA TYR A 377 24.09 0.58 -13.35
C TYR A 377 25.28 1.53 -13.28
N PRO A 378 25.21 2.61 -12.49
CA PRO A 378 26.37 3.42 -12.18
C PRO A 378 27.28 2.62 -11.25
N SER A 379 28.31 1.97 -11.80
CA SER A 379 29.40 1.36 -11.02
C SER A 379 30.59 2.32 -10.93
N ASP A 380 31.35 2.26 -9.82
CA ASP A 380 32.49 3.10 -9.39
C ASP A 380 33.70 3.23 -10.36
N HIS A 381 33.54 2.99 -11.66
CA HIS A 381 34.53 3.42 -12.65
C HIS A 381 34.23 4.84 -13.12
N LYS A 382 35.14 5.74 -12.73
CA LYS A 382 35.18 7.16 -13.09
C LYS A 382 34.67 7.41 -14.51
N GLY A 383 33.66 8.27 -14.59
CA GLY A 383 33.47 9.14 -15.73
C GLY A 383 32.35 8.77 -16.69
N TRP A 384 31.11 8.56 -16.22
CA TRP A 384 29.93 8.98 -16.97
C TRP A 384 28.85 9.46 -15.98
N LEU A 385 28.66 10.79 -15.92
CA LEU A 385 27.47 11.42 -15.31
C LEU A 385 26.27 11.17 -16.23
N GLY A 386 25.83 9.91 -16.29
CA GLY A 386 24.60 9.52 -16.93
C GLY A 386 23.44 9.76 -15.98
N ILE A 387 22.87 10.96 -16.02
CA ILE A 387 21.55 11.22 -15.43
C ILE A 387 20.59 10.21 -16.07
N ILE A 388 20.08 9.24 -15.30
CA ILE A 388 18.92 8.45 -15.70
C ILE A 388 17.75 9.43 -15.76
N SER A 389 17.58 10.03 -16.93
CA SER A 389 16.42 10.85 -17.25
C SER A 389 15.22 9.90 -17.30
N THR A 390 14.48 9.88 -16.20
CA THR A 390 13.19 9.21 -16.11
C THR A 390 12.22 9.97 -17.01
N PHE A 391 11.96 9.43 -18.21
CA PHE A 391 10.88 9.94 -19.07
C PHE A 391 9.53 9.59 -18.42
N PRO A 392 8.55 10.50 -18.43
CA PRO A 392 7.19 10.17 -18.02
C PRO A 392 6.60 9.25 -19.09
N LEU A 393 6.51 7.95 -18.79
CA LEU A 393 5.53 7.09 -19.43
C LEU A 393 4.18 7.32 -18.73
N CYS A 394 3.10 7.22 -19.51
CA CYS A 394 1.72 7.29 -19.03
C CYS A 394 1.24 5.89 -18.64
N CYS A 395 0.33 5.82 -17.68
CA CYS A 395 -0.35 4.57 -17.32
C CYS A 395 -1.12 4.03 -18.54
N PHE A 396 -1.04 2.72 -18.82
CA PHE A 396 -1.79 2.07 -19.89
C PHE A 396 -2.59 0.90 -19.31
N LEU A 397 -3.87 0.82 -19.65
CA LEU A 397 -4.81 -0.23 -19.27
C LEU A 397 -5.51 -0.68 -20.55
N ILE A 398 -5.32 -1.92 -21.00
CA ILE A 398 -6.23 -2.59 -21.95
C ILE A 398 -6.44 -4.04 -21.51
N THR A 399 -7.70 -4.46 -21.50
CA THR A 399 -8.20 -5.80 -21.19
C THR A 399 -8.43 -6.59 -22.49
N CYS A 400 -7.91 -7.82 -22.57
CA CYS A 400 -8.37 -8.81 -23.56
C CYS A 400 -8.25 -10.26 -23.00
N ALA A 401 -7.32 -10.46 -22.07
CA ALA A 401 -7.45 -11.29 -20.86
C ALA A 401 -6.89 -10.39 -19.74
N CYS A 402 -7.49 -10.32 -18.54
CA CYS A 402 -7.23 -9.26 -17.53
C CYS A 402 -5.78 -9.23 -16.97
N LEU A 403 -4.79 -8.90 -17.81
CA LEU A 403 -3.41 -8.60 -17.44
C LEU A 403 -3.28 -7.08 -17.36
N ILE A 404 -3.35 -6.54 -16.14
CA ILE A 404 -3.24 -5.11 -15.85
C ILE A 404 -1.83 -4.87 -15.29
N TYR A 405 -1.06 -4.01 -15.95
CA TYR A 405 0.25 -3.57 -15.49
C TYR A 405 0.38 -2.06 -15.59
N ASN A 406 0.94 -1.44 -14.55
CA ASN A 406 1.28 -0.02 -14.57
C ASN A 406 2.81 0.14 -14.57
N ILE A 407 3.38 0.70 -15.64
CA ILE A 407 4.84 0.71 -15.91
C ILE A 407 5.43 2.12 -15.71
N CYS A 408 4.87 2.91 -14.79
CA CYS A 408 5.20 4.33 -14.68
C CYS A 408 5.78 4.71 -13.33
N LYS A 409 6.65 5.74 -13.36
CA LYS A 409 6.85 6.60 -12.20
C LYS A 409 5.45 7.07 -11.82
N PHE A 410 4.99 6.77 -10.60
CA PHE A 410 3.91 7.55 -10.00
C PHE A 410 4.36 8.99 -10.17
N LEU A 411 3.75 9.72 -11.12
CA LEU A 411 4.03 11.13 -11.26
C LEU A 411 3.68 11.66 -9.88
N LYS A 412 4.71 12.14 -9.17
CA LYS A 412 4.51 12.94 -7.99
C LYS A 412 3.48 13.98 -8.44
N ILE A 413 2.25 13.83 -7.94
CA ILE A 413 1.56 14.86 -7.18
C ILE A 413 2.28 16.18 -7.41
N HIS A 414 1.69 17.12 -8.15
CA HIS A 414 2.26 18.46 -8.35
C HIS A 414 2.82 18.99 -7.02
N SER A 415 4.11 18.77 -6.81
CA SER A 415 4.87 19.37 -5.73
C SER A 415 5.47 20.56 -6.42
N PHE A 416 4.70 21.65 -6.47
CA PHE A 416 5.33 22.95 -6.58
C PHE A 416 6.36 23.00 -5.45
N SER A 417 7.63 23.16 -5.83
CA SER A 417 8.72 23.43 -4.92
C SER A 417 8.38 24.64 -4.03
N PRO A 418 8.30 24.51 -2.70
CA PRO A 418 8.44 25.63 -1.80
C PRO A 418 9.88 25.60 -1.28
N LEU A 419 10.86 25.78 -2.17
CA LEU A 419 12.19 26.20 -1.75
C LEU A 419 12.08 27.72 -1.51
N GLN A 420 12.37 28.12 -0.27
CA GLN A 420 12.05 29.40 0.37
C GLN A 420 10.58 29.55 0.78
N ILE A 421 10.29 29.21 2.03
CA ILE A 421 9.73 30.10 3.08
C ILE A 421 9.46 29.18 4.29
N PHE A 422 10.48 28.98 5.12
CA PHE A 422 10.29 28.48 6.49
C PHE A 422 11.15 29.33 7.43
N HIS A 423 10.84 30.62 7.48
CA HIS A 423 11.10 31.41 8.66
C HIS A 423 9.80 32.15 9.00
N ILE A 424 9.44 32.07 10.28
CA ILE A 424 8.29 32.70 10.95
C ILE A 424 6.99 31.89 10.87
N LEU A 425 6.90 30.86 11.71
CA LEU A 425 5.63 30.47 12.34
C LEU A 425 5.87 30.27 13.85
N SER A 426 6.22 31.37 14.51
CA SER A 426 5.73 31.62 15.87
C SER A 426 5.07 32.99 15.82
N GLN A 427 3.79 33.07 16.17
CA GLN A 427 2.98 34.30 16.26
C GLN A 427 2.25 34.79 15.00
N VAL A 428 1.57 33.91 14.26
CA VAL A 428 0.35 34.34 13.55
C VAL A 428 -0.84 33.77 14.30
N ARG A 429 -1.63 34.65 14.93
CA ARG A 429 -2.94 34.34 15.52
C ARG A 429 -3.77 33.57 14.48
N SER A 430 -3.90 32.25 14.66
CA SER A 430 -4.76 31.42 13.82
C SER A 430 -6.21 31.81 14.09
N ARG A 431 -6.93 32.20 13.03
CA ARG A 431 -8.40 32.18 13.07
C ARG A 431 -8.84 30.74 13.39
N PRO A 432 -9.88 30.52 14.21
CA PRO A 432 -10.38 29.16 14.44
C PRO A 432 -10.78 28.56 13.09
N ALA A 433 -10.26 27.37 12.78
CA ALA A 433 -10.62 26.64 11.57
C ALA A 433 -12.13 26.37 11.61
N LYS A 434 -12.83 26.66 10.51
CA LYS A 434 -14.25 26.34 10.37
C LYS A 434 -14.37 24.81 10.40
N THR A 435 -15.11 24.26 11.37
CA THR A 435 -15.34 22.81 11.51
C THR A 435 -16.69 22.38 10.97
N THR A 436 -17.60 23.34 10.71
CA THR A 436 -18.95 23.06 10.21
C THR A 436 -19.03 23.34 8.71
N PHE A 437 -19.38 22.32 7.93
CA PHE A 437 -19.54 22.39 6.48
C PHE A 437 -20.93 21.89 6.07
N LYS A 438 -21.48 22.50 5.00
CA LYS A 438 -22.71 22.00 4.38
C LYS A 438 -22.36 20.84 3.47
N LYS A 439 -23.05 19.71 3.63
CA LYS A 439 -22.83 18.47 2.89
C LYS A 439 -24.15 17.88 2.40
N ALA A 440 -24.07 17.03 1.37
CA ALA A 440 -25.17 16.18 0.91
C ALA A 440 -24.90 14.75 1.39
N ILE A 441 -25.89 14.10 1.97
CA ILE A 441 -25.78 12.74 2.54
C ILE A 441 -26.95 11.88 2.06
N PHE A 442 -26.74 10.56 2.03
CA PHE A 442 -27.83 9.61 1.85
C PHE A 442 -28.49 9.33 3.20
N ARG A 443 -29.82 9.18 3.20
CA ARG A 443 -30.60 8.87 4.40
C ARG A 443 -31.77 7.96 4.04
N SER A 444 -32.05 6.98 4.89
CA SER A 444 -33.20 6.09 4.75
C SER A 444 -34.49 6.76 5.26
N TYR A 445 -35.60 6.42 4.61
CA TYR A 445 -36.95 6.84 4.97
C TYR A 445 -37.82 5.60 5.16
N LEU A 446 -38.88 5.73 5.96
CA LEU A 446 -39.78 4.61 6.25
C LEU A 446 -40.62 4.17 5.06
N ASP A 447 -40.93 5.10 4.15
CA ASP A 447 -41.81 4.90 3.01
C ASP A 447 -41.43 5.78 1.80
N ASP A 448 -42.18 5.61 0.71
CA ASP A 448 -42.05 6.33 -0.57
C ASP A 448 -42.57 7.77 -0.51
N THR A 449 -43.11 8.22 0.61
CA THR A 449 -43.53 9.61 0.81
C THR A 449 -42.34 10.53 1.09
N PHE A 450 -41.22 9.96 1.57
CA PHE A 450 -39.98 10.66 1.96
C PHE A 450 -40.20 11.76 3.02
N GLN A 451 -41.18 11.61 3.91
CA GLN A 451 -41.45 12.58 4.97
C GLN A 451 -40.73 12.25 6.28
N THR A 452 -40.81 10.99 6.71
CA THR A 452 -40.25 10.54 8.00
C THR A 452 -38.94 9.76 7.78
N PRO A 453 -37.78 10.35 8.13
CA PRO A 453 -36.53 9.63 8.05
C PRO A 453 -36.48 8.51 9.09
N SER A 454 -35.83 7.40 8.76
CA SER A 454 -35.61 6.32 9.72
C SER A 454 -34.76 6.82 10.90
N THR A 455 -35.14 6.44 12.12
CA THR A 455 -34.37 6.72 13.33
C THR A 455 -33.27 5.68 13.46
N GLY A 456 -32.01 6.11 13.33
CA GLY A 456 -30.88 5.19 13.38
C GLY A 456 -30.78 4.45 14.72
N GLY A 457 -30.46 3.16 14.65
CA GLY A 457 -30.29 2.29 15.81
C GLY A 457 -28.97 2.53 16.56
N GLU A 458 -28.79 1.85 17.69
CA GLU A 458 -27.53 1.91 18.44
C GLU A 458 -26.33 1.41 17.62
N TYR A 459 -26.55 0.38 16.81
CA TYR A 459 -25.55 -0.21 15.92
C TYR A 459 -25.12 0.72 14.78
N GLU A 460 -25.95 1.69 14.40
CA GLU A 460 -25.68 2.61 13.28
C GLU A 460 -24.98 3.90 13.74
N LYS A 461 -24.78 4.11 15.05
CA LYS A 461 -24.11 5.30 15.60
C LYS A 461 -22.71 5.54 15.02
N HIS A 462 -22.05 4.47 14.56
CA HIS A 462 -20.71 4.56 13.97
C HIS A 462 -20.70 5.00 12.50
N LEU A 463 -21.83 5.01 11.78
CA LEU A 463 -21.84 5.26 10.32
C LEU A 463 -21.45 6.70 9.95
N GLY A 464 -21.68 7.67 10.83
CA GLY A 464 -21.29 9.07 10.62
C GLY A 464 -21.88 9.65 9.33
N ILE A 465 -21.03 9.97 8.34
CA ILE A 465 -21.43 10.51 7.03
C ILE A 465 -21.96 9.45 6.06
N LEU A 466 -21.66 8.17 6.31
CA LEU A 466 -22.10 7.10 5.43
C LEU A 466 -23.62 7.06 5.34
N GLY A 467 -24.12 6.79 4.14
CA GLY A 467 -25.52 6.45 3.94
C GLY A 467 -25.93 5.17 4.69
N PRO A 468 -27.24 4.86 4.70
CA PRO A 468 -27.74 3.62 5.29
C PRO A 468 -27.08 2.40 4.65
N ILE A 469 -26.93 1.33 5.44
CA ILE A 469 -26.39 0.06 4.95
C ILE A 469 -27.44 -0.62 4.07
N ILE A 470 -27.14 -0.81 2.80
CA ILE A 470 -27.98 -1.60 1.89
C ILE A 470 -27.57 -3.06 2.01
N ARG A 471 -28.46 -3.92 2.51
CA ARG A 471 -28.21 -5.35 2.70
C ARG A 471 -29.03 -6.16 1.72
N ALA A 472 -28.45 -7.26 1.26
CA ALA A 472 -29.16 -8.25 0.45
C ALA A 472 -28.42 -9.59 0.43
N GLU A 473 -29.11 -10.66 0.06
CA GLU A 473 -28.51 -11.97 -0.14
C GLU A 473 -28.21 -12.24 -1.62
N VAL A 474 -27.39 -13.25 -1.89
CA VAL A 474 -27.11 -13.68 -3.27
C VAL A 474 -28.42 -14.06 -3.98
N ASP A 475 -28.59 -13.63 -5.23
CA ASP A 475 -29.78 -13.81 -6.07
C ASP A 475 -30.99 -12.91 -5.74
N ASP A 476 -30.90 -12.06 -4.71
CA ASP A 476 -31.94 -11.05 -4.45
C ASP A 476 -31.91 -9.92 -5.50
N VAL A 477 -33.03 -9.18 -5.57
CA VAL A 477 -33.16 -7.98 -6.38
C VAL A 477 -33.31 -6.78 -5.45
N ILE A 478 -32.38 -5.83 -5.55
CA ILE A 478 -32.45 -4.60 -4.77
C ILE A 478 -33.22 -3.55 -5.58
N GLN A 479 -34.38 -3.14 -5.07
CA GLN A 479 -35.15 -2.02 -5.59
C GLN A 479 -34.92 -0.78 -4.72
N VAL A 480 -34.15 0.18 -5.25
CA VAL A 480 -33.90 1.45 -4.55
C VAL A 480 -34.80 2.54 -5.10
N GLN A 481 -35.72 3.05 -4.28
CA GLN A 481 -36.46 4.27 -4.59
C GLN A 481 -35.63 5.49 -4.18
N PHE A 482 -35.04 6.17 -5.15
CA PHE A 482 -34.18 7.33 -4.91
C PHE A 482 -34.91 8.64 -5.26
N ARG A 483 -34.95 9.57 -4.30
CA ARG A 483 -35.45 10.93 -4.49
C ARG A 483 -34.38 11.94 -4.13
N ASN A 484 -34.06 12.83 -5.07
CA ASN A 484 -33.10 13.89 -4.83
C ASN A 484 -33.78 15.10 -4.16
N LEU A 485 -33.42 15.35 -2.90
CA LEU A 485 -33.87 16.51 -2.12
C LEU A 485 -32.82 17.63 -2.03
N ALA A 486 -31.69 17.47 -2.71
CA ALA A 486 -30.61 18.45 -2.72
C ALA A 486 -30.79 19.50 -3.83
N SER A 487 -29.99 20.58 -3.76
CA SER A 487 -30.07 21.71 -4.70
C SER A 487 -29.47 21.43 -6.10
N ARG A 488 -28.89 20.25 -6.32
CA ARG A 488 -28.14 19.89 -7.53
C ARG A 488 -28.51 18.47 -7.96
N PRO A 489 -28.41 18.12 -9.26
CA PRO A 489 -28.65 16.76 -9.71
C PRO A 489 -27.60 15.80 -9.13
N TYR A 490 -28.08 14.76 -8.46
CA TYR A 490 -27.29 13.63 -7.99
C TYR A 490 -27.91 12.34 -8.48
N SER A 491 -27.11 11.27 -8.54
CA SER A 491 -27.58 9.93 -8.90
C SER A 491 -27.13 8.91 -7.85
N LEU A 492 -27.47 7.64 -8.10
CA LEU A 492 -27.03 6.50 -7.30
C LEU A 492 -26.37 5.48 -8.24
N HIS A 493 -25.12 5.15 -7.95
CA HIS A 493 -24.33 4.13 -8.64
C HIS A 493 -23.74 3.19 -7.61
N ALA A 494 -23.77 1.89 -7.88
CA ALA A 494 -23.31 0.84 -6.99
C ALA A 494 -22.19 0.02 -7.62
N HIS A 495 -21.13 -0.27 -6.86
CA HIS A 495 -20.10 -1.23 -7.27
C HIS A 495 -20.59 -2.68 -7.13
N GLY A 496 -20.01 -3.58 -7.93
CA GLY A 496 -20.16 -5.04 -7.79
C GLY A 496 -21.50 -5.64 -8.24
N LEU A 497 -22.57 -4.85 -8.28
CA LEU A 497 -23.89 -5.27 -8.72
C LEU A 497 -24.00 -5.37 -10.25
N LEU A 498 -24.81 -6.31 -10.73
CA LEU A 498 -25.22 -6.35 -12.13
C LEU A 498 -26.49 -5.49 -12.26
N TYR A 499 -26.42 -4.42 -13.05
CA TYR A 499 -27.59 -3.62 -13.36
C TYR A 499 -27.69 -3.41 -14.87
N GLU A 500 -28.93 -3.39 -15.39
CA GLU A 500 -29.20 -3.03 -16.78
C GLU A 500 -29.04 -1.52 -17.00
N LYS A 501 -28.94 -1.07 -18.25
CA LYS A 501 -28.86 0.37 -18.57
C LYS A 501 -30.10 1.16 -18.12
N SER A 502 -31.24 0.49 -17.91
CA SER A 502 -32.51 1.01 -17.38
C SER A 502 -32.67 0.84 -15.87
N SER A 503 -31.72 0.16 -15.21
CA SER A 503 -31.57 -0.04 -13.76
C SER A 503 -32.67 -0.82 -13.02
N GLU A 504 -32.45 -2.13 -12.88
CA GLU A 504 -32.71 -2.90 -11.65
C GLU A 504 -31.38 -3.52 -11.20
N GLY A 505 -31.05 -3.45 -9.91
CA GLY A 505 -29.82 -4.02 -9.35
C GLY A 505 -30.02 -5.50 -9.03
N ARG A 506 -29.62 -6.38 -9.95
CA ARG A 506 -29.67 -7.83 -9.74
C ARG A 506 -28.38 -8.31 -9.09
N ILE A 507 -28.52 -9.02 -7.98
CA ILE A 507 -27.38 -9.67 -7.33
C ILE A 507 -27.15 -11.01 -8.03
N THR A 508 -25.92 -11.25 -8.44
CA THR A 508 -25.51 -12.52 -9.04
C THR A 508 -24.44 -13.15 -8.17
N LYS A 509 -24.16 -14.46 -8.35
CA LYS A 509 -23.12 -15.15 -7.58
C LYS A 509 -21.75 -14.45 -7.59
N ARG A 510 -21.39 -13.73 -8.66
CA ARG A 510 -20.14 -12.95 -8.74
C ARG A 510 -20.15 -11.64 -7.91
N SER A 511 -21.33 -11.16 -7.56
CA SER A 511 -21.52 -9.93 -6.77
C SER A 511 -21.44 -10.21 -5.27
N GLY A 512 -21.79 -11.43 -4.84
CA GLY A 512 -21.65 -11.87 -3.46
C GLY A 512 -20.33 -12.59 -3.18
N PRO A 513 -20.27 -13.27 -2.03
CA PRO A 513 -19.13 -14.08 -1.63
C PRO A 513 -18.76 -15.15 -2.66
N THR A 514 -17.46 -15.31 -2.93
CA THR A 514 -16.98 -16.22 -4.00
C THR A 514 -16.80 -17.66 -3.54
N ASP A 515 -16.50 -17.87 -2.25
CA ASP A 515 -16.27 -19.17 -1.62
C ASP A 515 -17.12 -19.30 -0.36
N ASN A 516 -17.35 -20.53 0.11
CA ASN A 516 -18.13 -20.80 1.33
C ASN A 516 -17.50 -20.21 2.61
N THR A 517 -16.23 -19.78 2.56
CA THR A 517 -15.50 -19.16 3.67
C THR A 517 -15.79 -17.66 3.81
N GLU A 518 -16.34 -17.01 2.78
CA GLU A 518 -16.73 -15.59 2.84
C GLU A 518 -18.24 -15.51 3.12
N ILE A 519 -18.60 -14.88 4.23
CA ILE A 519 -19.97 -14.71 4.73
C ILE A 519 -20.65 -13.52 4.04
N CYS A 520 -19.99 -12.36 4.04
CA CYS A 520 -20.54 -11.13 3.48
C CYS A 520 -19.49 -10.33 2.72
N LYS A 521 -19.86 -9.87 1.53
CA LYS A 521 -19.02 -9.04 0.66
C LYS A 521 -19.46 -7.59 0.69
N SER A 522 -18.51 -6.69 0.88
CA SER A 522 -18.76 -5.24 0.92
C SER A 522 -18.52 -4.56 -0.43
N TRP A 523 -19.43 -3.66 -0.78
CA TRP A 523 -19.32 -2.73 -1.91
C TRP A 523 -19.66 -1.31 -1.46
N ALA A 524 -19.35 -0.33 -2.32
CA ALA A 524 -19.72 1.06 -2.10
C ALA A 524 -20.74 1.55 -3.13
N TYR A 525 -21.69 2.37 -2.68
CA TYR A 525 -22.58 3.16 -3.54
C TYR A 525 -22.36 4.66 -3.35
N TYR A 526 -22.45 5.41 -4.44
CA TYR A 526 -22.13 6.85 -4.51
C TYR A 526 -22.83 7.49 -5.72
N SER A 527 -22.73 8.81 -5.87
CA SER A 527 -23.29 9.51 -7.04
C SER A 527 -22.39 9.40 -8.28
N GLY A 528 -22.99 9.02 -9.41
CA GLY A 528 -22.30 8.87 -10.69
C GLY A 528 -22.24 10.14 -11.54
N VAL A 529 -22.86 11.25 -11.12
CA VAL A 529 -22.89 12.51 -11.90
C VAL A 529 -21.49 13.14 -11.97
N ASN A 530 -20.85 13.32 -10.81
CA ASN A 530 -19.44 13.67 -10.72
C ASN A 530 -18.83 12.96 -9.49
N PRO A 531 -18.35 11.71 -9.64
CA PRO A 531 -17.91 10.90 -8.50
C PRO A 531 -16.94 11.61 -7.56
N GLU A 532 -15.92 12.29 -8.10
CA GLU A 532 -14.92 12.98 -7.30
C GLU A 532 -15.55 14.07 -6.42
N LYS A 533 -16.32 14.99 -7.01
CA LYS A 533 -16.92 16.10 -6.26
C LYS A 533 -18.07 15.65 -5.36
N ASP A 534 -18.87 14.69 -5.82
CA ASP A 534 -20.07 14.25 -5.11
C ASP A 534 -19.68 13.46 -3.84
N ILE A 535 -18.65 12.63 -3.90
CA ILE A 535 -18.11 11.91 -2.73
C ILE A 535 -17.52 12.93 -1.74
N HIS A 536 -16.71 13.90 -2.18
CA HIS A 536 -16.21 14.96 -1.29
C HIS A 536 -17.34 15.83 -0.68
N SER A 537 -18.47 15.95 -1.38
CA SER A 537 -19.68 16.62 -0.87
C SER A 537 -20.43 15.79 0.17
N GLY A 538 -20.13 14.50 0.31
CA GLY A 538 -20.65 13.59 1.35
C GLY A 538 -21.47 12.39 0.86
N LEU A 539 -21.62 12.18 -0.46
CA LEU A 539 -22.48 11.15 -1.02
C LEU A 539 -21.74 9.81 -1.20
N ILE A 540 -21.79 8.98 -0.16
CA ILE A 540 -21.18 7.64 -0.12
C ILE A 540 -21.95 6.75 0.87
N GLY A 541 -22.05 5.46 0.60
CA GLY A 541 -22.58 4.48 1.56
C GLY A 541 -22.19 3.04 1.22
N PRO A 542 -22.39 2.11 2.17
CA PRO A 542 -22.01 0.71 2.00
C PRO A 542 -23.16 -0.17 1.49
N ILE A 543 -22.82 -1.15 0.66
CA ILE A 543 -23.67 -2.29 0.31
C ILE A 543 -23.02 -3.54 0.87
N LEU A 544 -23.78 -4.37 1.59
CA LEU A 544 -23.34 -5.66 2.09
C LEU A 544 -24.16 -6.76 1.39
N ILE A 545 -23.47 -7.68 0.73
CA ILE A 545 -24.08 -8.82 0.04
C ILE A 545 -23.64 -10.09 0.74
N CYS A 546 -24.58 -10.78 1.38
CA CYS A 546 -24.30 -11.94 2.22
C CYS A 546 -24.73 -13.25 1.57
N GLN A 547 -24.23 -14.37 2.09
CA GLN A 547 -24.75 -15.69 1.75
C GLN A 547 -26.22 -15.82 2.16
N LYS A 548 -26.97 -16.69 1.46
CA LYS A 548 -28.39 -16.91 1.73
C LYS A 548 -28.62 -17.48 3.14
N GLY A 549 -29.55 -16.89 3.88
CA GLY A 549 -29.93 -17.30 5.23
C GLY A 549 -29.06 -16.70 6.35
N MET A 550 -28.18 -15.74 6.05
CA MET A 550 -27.33 -15.07 7.05
C MET A 550 -27.95 -13.77 7.59
N ILE A 551 -29.06 -13.32 6.99
CA ILE A 551 -29.80 -12.13 7.41
C ILE A 551 -31.08 -12.57 8.13
N ASP A 552 -31.34 -12.01 9.31
CA ASP A 552 -32.54 -12.26 10.10
C ASP A 552 -33.78 -11.52 9.54
N ASN A 553 -34.95 -11.79 10.13
CA ASN A 553 -36.21 -11.14 9.73
C ASN A 553 -36.24 -9.61 9.97
N TYR A 554 -35.30 -9.07 10.74
CA TYR A 554 -35.17 -7.66 11.05
C TYR A 554 -34.04 -6.98 10.24
N ASN A 555 -33.51 -7.67 9.23
CA ASN A 555 -32.44 -7.20 8.35
C ASN A 555 -31.09 -6.98 9.08
N TRP A 556 -30.82 -7.78 10.11
CA TRP A 556 -29.56 -7.85 10.84
C TRP A 556 -28.83 -9.15 10.55
N PRO A 557 -27.50 -9.15 10.57
CA PRO A 557 -26.74 -10.38 10.43
C PRO A 557 -26.90 -11.27 11.67
N ILE A 558 -26.95 -12.58 11.47
CA ILE A 558 -27.07 -13.57 12.55
C ILE A 558 -25.68 -13.88 13.13
N ASP A 559 -25.55 -13.87 14.47
CA ASP A 559 -24.35 -14.29 15.22
C ASP A 559 -23.03 -13.54 14.92
N ILE A 560 -23.09 -12.37 14.27
CA ILE A 560 -21.92 -11.52 14.01
C ILE A 560 -22.18 -10.05 14.33
N ARG A 561 -21.17 -9.38 14.88
CA ARG A 561 -21.12 -7.93 15.02
C ARG A 561 -20.53 -7.33 13.75
N GLU A 562 -21.11 -6.25 13.23
CA GLU A 562 -20.58 -5.60 12.03
C GLU A 562 -20.28 -4.13 12.26
N PHE A 563 -19.16 -3.68 11.70
CA PHE A 563 -18.80 -2.27 11.60
C PHE A 563 -18.37 -1.92 10.18
N VAL A 564 -18.80 -0.76 9.71
CA VAL A 564 -18.36 -0.19 8.44
C VAL A 564 -17.51 1.04 8.71
N LEU A 565 -16.26 1.02 8.25
CA LEU A 565 -15.32 2.12 8.37
C LEU A 565 -14.89 2.61 6.99
N PHE A 566 -15.06 3.91 6.77
CA PHE A 566 -14.73 4.61 5.55
C PHE A 566 -13.58 5.58 5.82
N PHE A 567 -12.42 5.27 5.25
CA PHE A 567 -11.21 6.07 5.38
C PHE A 567 -11.11 7.01 4.18
N MET A 568 -11.21 8.32 4.43
CA MET A 568 -11.09 9.33 3.39
C MET A 568 -10.60 10.66 3.96
N VAL A 569 -9.80 11.38 3.16
CA VAL A 569 -9.50 12.79 3.39
C VAL A 569 -10.50 13.65 2.62
N PHE A 570 -11.42 14.30 3.33
CA PHE A 570 -12.39 15.19 2.70
C PHE A 570 -11.74 16.54 2.38
N ASP A 571 -11.56 16.82 1.09
CA ASP A 571 -11.18 18.15 0.60
C ASP A 571 -12.43 18.99 0.35
N GLU A 572 -12.74 19.89 1.29
CA GLU A 572 -13.91 20.74 1.15
C GLU A 572 -13.81 21.67 -0.05
N GLU A 573 -12.61 22.02 -0.57
CA GLU A 573 -12.51 22.86 -1.77
C GLU A 573 -13.05 22.17 -3.03
N ARG A 574 -13.15 20.83 -3.01
CA ARG A 574 -13.75 20.03 -4.08
C ARG A 574 -15.25 19.84 -3.93
N SER A 575 -15.81 20.12 -2.75
CA SER A 575 -17.25 20.04 -2.49
C SER A 575 -18.03 21.06 -3.33
N TRP A 576 -19.23 20.68 -3.77
CA TRP A 576 -20.14 21.60 -4.46
C TRP A 576 -20.67 22.72 -3.59
N TYR A 577 -20.61 22.55 -2.27
CA TYR A 577 -21.12 23.49 -1.27
C TYR A 577 -20.03 24.41 -0.72
N PHE A 578 -18.81 24.35 -1.27
CA PHE A 578 -17.74 25.24 -0.87
C PHE A 578 -17.90 26.61 -1.51
N GLU A 579 -18.25 27.58 -0.68
CA GLU A 579 -18.28 28.99 -1.07
C GLU A 579 -16.85 29.53 -1.14
N LYS A 580 -16.35 29.77 -2.35
CA LYS A 580 -15.08 30.48 -2.54
C LYS A 580 -15.28 31.92 -2.09
N SER A 581 -14.75 32.28 -0.92
CA SER A 581 -14.75 33.67 -0.48
C SER A 581 -13.92 34.52 -1.47
N ASP A 582 -14.56 35.47 -2.17
CA ASP A 582 -13.93 36.38 -3.15
C ASP A 582 -12.86 37.33 -2.56
N LYS A 583 -12.55 37.21 -1.26
CA LYS A 583 -11.55 38.02 -0.56
C LYS A 583 -10.36 37.18 -0.06
N ARG A 584 -9.73 36.38 -0.94
CA ARG A 584 -8.35 35.95 -0.67
C ARG A 584 -7.43 37.11 -1.02
N THR A 585 -6.81 37.72 -0.02
CA THR A 585 -5.75 38.73 -0.24
C THR A 585 -4.60 38.09 -1.03
N HIS A 586 -3.86 38.88 -1.81
CA HIS A 586 -2.75 38.36 -2.64
C HIS A 586 -1.71 37.59 -1.78
N ALA A 587 -1.55 37.99 -0.51
CA ALA A 587 -0.73 37.30 0.49
C ALA A 587 -1.23 35.88 0.83
N GLU A 588 -2.55 35.64 0.92
CA GLU A 588 -3.12 34.31 1.22
C GLU A 588 -3.03 33.33 0.04
N LYS A 589 -2.96 33.85 -1.20
CA LYS A 589 -2.65 33.05 -2.39
C LYS A 589 -1.17 32.64 -2.46
N LEU A 590 -0.26 33.47 -1.94
CA LEU A 590 1.19 33.24 -1.94
C LEU A 590 1.65 32.25 -0.86
N ILE A 591 0.91 32.10 0.25
CA ILE A 591 1.29 31.23 1.39
C ILE A 591 0.93 29.74 1.17
N GLY A 592 0.23 29.37 0.08
CA GLY A 592 -0.07 27.96 -0.17
C GLY A 592 -0.90 27.33 0.94
N VAL A 593 -1.92 28.04 1.44
CA VAL A 593 -2.85 27.56 2.48
C VAL A 593 -3.86 26.57 1.86
N GLN A 594 -3.38 25.45 1.31
CA GLN A 594 -4.22 24.33 0.87
C GLN A 594 -4.71 23.48 2.05
N SER A 595 -4.10 23.60 3.23
CA SER A 595 -4.28 22.66 4.35
C SER A 595 -5.41 22.98 5.32
N LEU A 596 -6.09 24.12 5.23
CA LEU A 596 -7.15 24.50 6.18
C LEU A 596 -8.50 23.78 5.93
N ASN A 597 -8.72 23.29 4.72
CA ASN A 597 -10.00 22.73 4.27
C ASN A 597 -9.96 21.21 4.08
N LEU A 598 -8.85 20.56 4.41
CA LEU A 598 -8.70 19.10 4.39
C LEU A 598 -9.12 18.52 5.73
N GLN A 599 -10.07 17.60 5.72
CA GLN A 599 -10.53 16.88 6.91
C GLN A 599 -10.08 15.42 6.82
N TYR A 600 -9.09 15.05 7.63
CA TYR A 600 -8.65 13.66 7.79
C TYR A 600 -9.59 12.97 8.77
N SER A 601 -10.41 12.03 8.30
CA SER A 601 -11.49 11.48 9.11
C SER A 601 -11.82 10.03 8.77
N ILE A 602 -12.43 9.33 9.73
CA ILE A 602 -13.07 8.03 9.52
C ILE A 602 -14.58 8.27 9.59
N ASN A 603 -15.33 7.80 8.59
CA ASN A 603 -16.77 8.04 8.50
C ASN A 603 -17.16 9.53 8.53
N GLY A 604 -16.27 10.42 8.04
CA GLY A 604 -16.49 11.86 8.06
C GLY A 604 -16.33 12.53 9.43
N ILE A 605 -15.91 11.77 10.46
CA ILE A 605 -15.74 12.26 11.83
C ILE A 605 -14.26 12.15 12.22
N PRO A 606 -13.56 13.28 12.44
CA PRO A 606 -12.20 13.27 12.95
C PRO A 606 -12.20 13.00 14.47
N TYR A 607 -11.31 12.12 14.94
CA TYR A 607 -11.00 11.81 16.35
C TYR A 607 -12.11 11.20 17.24
N GLN A 608 -13.40 11.51 17.02
CA GLN A 608 -14.49 11.23 17.97
C GLN A 608 -15.56 10.26 17.45
N LEU A 609 -15.18 9.28 16.63
CA LEU A 609 -16.14 8.30 16.15
C LEU A 609 -16.72 7.48 17.32
N GLN A 610 -18.04 7.45 17.45
CA GLN A 610 -18.74 6.73 18.52
C GLN A 610 -19.36 5.42 18.01
N GLY A 611 -19.77 4.54 18.93
CA GLY A 611 -20.53 3.34 18.59
C GLY A 611 -19.69 2.08 18.32
N LEU A 612 -18.36 2.19 18.36
CA LEU A 612 -17.45 1.04 18.22
C LEU A 612 -17.30 0.29 19.55
N LYS A 613 -18.35 -0.43 19.95
CA LYS A 613 -18.37 -1.28 21.15
C LYS A 613 -18.63 -2.71 20.77
N MET A 614 -17.78 -3.62 21.24
CA MET A 614 -17.86 -5.06 21.01
C MET A 614 -17.52 -5.81 22.30
N TYR A 615 -17.96 -7.05 22.41
CA TYR A 615 -17.60 -7.92 23.53
C TYR A 615 -16.29 -8.66 23.24
N LYS A 616 -15.61 -9.07 24.31
CA LYS A 616 -14.47 -9.98 24.20
C LYS A 616 -14.97 -11.33 23.67
N ASP A 617 -14.22 -11.94 22.76
CA ASP A 617 -14.49 -13.24 22.16
C ASP A 617 -15.77 -13.28 21.28
N GLU A 618 -16.34 -12.11 20.94
CA GLU A 618 -17.42 -11.95 19.95
C GLU A 618 -16.84 -11.93 18.53
N ASN A 619 -17.53 -12.55 17.57
CA ASN A 619 -17.15 -12.46 16.15
C ASN A 619 -17.52 -11.08 15.61
N VAL A 620 -16.50 -10.32 15.19
CA VAL A 620 -16.66 -8.95 14.67
C VAL A 620 -16.12 -8.85 13.25
N HIS A 621 -16.97 -8.45 12.32
CA HIS A 621 -16.62 -8.16 10.94
C HIS A 621 -16.42 -6.66 10.73
N TRP A 622 -15.32 -6.30 10.08
CA TRP A 622 -14.96 -4.93 9.75
C TRP A 622 -14.96 -4.73 8.24
N HIS A 623 -15.94 -4.00 7.73
CA HIS A 623 -16.00 -3.60 6.33
C HIS A 623 -15.24 -2.29 6.15
N LEU A 624 -14.05 -2.36 5.56
CA LEU A 624 -13.15 -1.23 5.38
C LEU A 624 -13.27 -0.72 3.95
N LEU A 625 -13.55 0.57 3.78
CA LEU A 625 -13.77 1.21 2.48
C LEU A 625 -12.86 2.42 2.30
N ASN A 626 -12.29 2.59 1.11
CA ASN A 626 -11.56 3.79 0.73
C ASN A 626 -11.93 4.24 -0.70
N MET A 627 -12.31 5.50 -0.86
CA MET A 627 -12.68 6.10 -2.16
C MET A 627 -11.94 7.42 -2.44
N GLY A 628 -10.83 7.66 -1.75
CA GLY A 628 -10.05 8.89 -1.89
C GLY A 628 -9.29 9.01 -3.21
N GLY A 629 -8.50 10.08 -3.34
CA GLY A 629 -7.60 10.25 -4.47
C GLY A 629 -6.34 9.36 -4.35
N PRO A 630 -5.42 9.40 -5.33
CA PRO A 630 -4.19 8.60 -5.31
C PRO A 630 -3.26 8.83 -4.09
N LYS A 631 -3.47 9.91 -3.33
CA LYS A 631 -2.72 10.22 -2.10
C LYS A 631 -3.34 9.62 -0.84
N ASP A 632 -4.60 9.21 -0.92
CA ASP A 632 -5.39 8.80 0.24
C ASP A 632 -5.17 7.31 0.45
N ILE A 633 -3.96 6.96 0.86
CA ILE A 633 -3.58 5.60 1.20
C ILE A 633 -3.66 5.48 2.70
N HIS A 634 -4.48 4.54 3.16
CA HIS A 634 -4.73 4.34 4.59
C HIS A 634 -4.21 2.98 4.99
N VAL A 635 -3.40 2.95 6.04
CA VAL A 635 -2.85 1.71 6.59
C VAL A 635 -3.58 1.48 7.90
N VAL A 636 -4.60 0.62 7.86
CA VAL A 636 -5.52 0.39 8.98
C VAL A 636 -4.84 -0.54 9.98
N ASN A 637 -4.82 -0.12 11.24
CA ASN A 637 -4.27 -0.86 12.37
C ASN A 637 -5.29 -0.83 13.52
N PHE A 638 -5.53 -1.98 14.17
CA PHE A 638 -6.37 -2.08 15.36
C PHE A 638 -5.47 -2.35 16.56
N HIS A 639 -5.31 -1.37 17.46
CA HIS A 639 -4.43 -1.51 18.61
C HIS A 639 -4.89 -2.65 19.52
N GLY A 640 -3.93 -3.46 19.98
CA GLY A 640 -4.20 -4.60 20.86
C GLY A 640 -5.04 -5.72 20.23
N GLN A 641 -5.34 -5.68 18.93
CA GLN A 641 -6.09 -6.71 18.22
C GLN A 641 -5.35 -7.17 16.96
N THR A 642 -5.52 -8.43 16.58
CA THR A 642 -5.15 -8.90 15.24
C THR A 642 -6.40 -9.33 14.50
N PHE A 643 -6.30 -9.41 13.17
CA PHE A 643 -7.44 -9.76 12.34
C PHE A 643 -6.99 -10.59 11.13
N ILE A 644 -7.96 -11.24 10.50
CA ILE A 644 -7.78 -12.01 9.27
C ILE A 644 -8.61 -11.35 8.16
N GLU A 645 -8.15 -11.46 6.92
CA GLU A 645 -8.94 -11.03 5.75
C GLU A 645 -9.92 -12.16 5.39
N GLU A 646 -11.20 -11.83 5.29
CA GLU A 646 -12.26 -12.78 4.95
C GLU A 646 -12.00 -13.46 3.59
N GLY A 647 -12.25 -14.77 3.50
CA GLY A 647 -11.84 -15.60 2.36
C GLY A 647 -10.35 -16.00 2.36
N ARG A 648 -9.54 -15.46 3.28
CA ARG A 648 -8.12 -15.79 3.49
C ARG A 648 -7.81 -16.02 4.96
N GLU A 649 -8.66 -16.80 5.63
CA GLU A 649 -8.58 -17.06 7.07
C GLU A 649 -7.26 -17.70 7.53
N ASP A 650 -6.54 -18.35 6.60
CA ASP A 650 -5.24 -18.97 6.84
C ASP A 650 -4.06 -17.97 6.87
N ASN A 651 -4.30 -16.67 6.63
CA ASN A 651 -3.29 -15.61 6.67
C ASN A 651 -3.58 -14.62 7.81
N GLN A 652 -2.58 -14.41 8.67
CA GLN A 652 -2.65 -13.45 9.76
C GLN A 652 -2.26 -12.05 9.28
N LEU A 653 -3.07 -11.05 9.65
CA LEU A 653 -2.75 -9.64 9.46
C LEU A 653 -2.72 -8.92 10.81
N GLY A 654 -1.79 -8.00 10.97
CA GLY A 654 -1.85 -6.98 12.03
C GLY A 654 -2.16 -5.59 11.48
N VAL A 655 -1.91 -5.39 10.18
CA VAL A 655 -2.04 -4.10 9.52
C VAL A 655 -2.54 -4.33 8.08
N LEU A 656 -3.50 -3.52 7.62
CA LEU A 656 -4.05 -3.64 6.27
C LEU A 656 -3.89 -2.34 5.46
N PRO A 657 -3.09 -2.38 4.38
CA PRO A 657 -3.10 -1.35 3.35
C PRO A 657 -4.46 -1.28 2.63
N LEU A 658 -5.14 -0.15 2.76
CA LEU A 658 -6.39 0.19 2.10
C LEU A 658 -6.11 1.25 1.03
N LEU A 659 -6.05 0.79 -0.22
CA LEU A 659 -5.82 1.63 -1.40
C LEU A 659 -7.14 2.28 -1.85
N PRO A 660 -7.08 3.41 -2.58
CA PRO A 660 -8.28 3.99 -3.19
C PRO A 660 -9.03 3.01 -4.09
N GLY A 661 -10.34 2.90 -3.88
CA GLY A 661 -11.24 1.97 -4.56
C GLY A 661 -11.19 0.53 -4.02
N LYS A 662 -10.62 0.31 -2.83
CA LYS A 662 -10.58 -0.99 -2.15
C LYS A 662 -11.68 -1.11 -1.10
#